data_AF-A0A821FMI6-F1
#
_entry.id   AF-A0A821FMI6-F1
#
_cell.length_a   1.000
_cell.length_b   1.000
_cell.length_c   1.000
_cell.angle_alpha   90.00
_cell.angle_beta   90.00
_cell.angle_gamma   90.00
#
_symmetry.space_group_name_H-M   'P 1'
#
loop_
_entity.id
_entity.type
_entity.pdbx_description
1 polymer ?
#
loop_
_entity_poly.entity_id
_entity_poly.type
_entity_poly.pdbx_seq_one_letter_code
_entity_poly.pdbx_strand_id
1 'polypeptide(L)'
;MPWNITYRSSKIMGRGSKNCYPPLSVDDQQEQSSIMTTTNPMIINNKNDKRQYTWDEIRRHSNKKDRWIVIDKHVYDVTNWIKHPGGQVILNHYAGQDASEAFLAFHPNLALVQKYLKAFYIGDVINDESNDYTTDDQRLKHDFEQLRQKAISKKLFQPSRFFFIITCLHILALDFAAYFVLFRFGTSWLSYLTALLCYVIAAAQCGWIQHDFGHLSVFKKPSWNHVVHQFFMGFIKGGSADWWNNMHFQHHAKPNIIDKDPDTRVEPLFLLGNKIPIRKAQMNAKYGTNIPYNLQHLYFFIAAPLLFPLYFQFMTIRYAIQRRKWTDLAWLSLCYIKLFSLLPLKLGLLGALKFLFLVRAFEGTWFVIVSQSNHVVMDVSYDDLKLSWFRLQLKATCNIIKSPLNDWFTGHLNFQIEHHLFPTMPRHNLYKIQPDVINLCRKYNIPYIVKPLGRSFLDILTSLEKSGRMWLHTYEDLIYATKLIFDLQSTQTLSELKSLIYEQTHILPDRQKLMGLKLKTSGVITNTTTIDELNLSSKIMLMGTPEESITELNLLKPVQPDLSEGQEEEQQDTTWIEDPDTIPLDKREEVRIKLERRINTYQGKILNEPRPGKKLLVLDIDYTLFDHRSAAETGAELMRPYLHEFLTTVYEHYDIGIWSATSMKWIESKMKLLGIEAISQGRTTDTTFNYKIIFYMDSGAMISVYTKEFGLQDVKPLPVIWEKYPTLYSEKNTIMFDDVSRNFLLNPLNGLKIRPFKRAHFTRTTDRELFNLTQYLMMIAQYDDISKLDHRRWEQMIERQQFIERRKK
;
A
#
# COMPACT_ATOMS: atom_id res chain seq x y z
N MET A 1 -9.65 21.69 18.98
CA MET A 1 -8.49 21.80 18.08
C MET A 1 -7.59 22.92 18.59
N PRO A 2 -6.31 22.64 18.92
CA PRO A 2 -5.27 23.64 18.81
C PRO A 2 -4.24 23.24 17.75
N TRP A 3 -3.85 24.24 16.97
CA TRP A 3 -2.78 24.19 15.97
C TRP A 3 -1.44 24.39 16.67
N ASN A 4 -0.48 23.50 16.45
CA ASN A 4 0.90 23.71 16.85
C ASN A 4 1.75 24.05 15.62
N ILE A 5 2.11 25.33 15.51
CA ILE A 5 3.10 25.87 14.58
C ILE A 5 4.41 26.02 15.34
N THR A 6 5.50 25.45 14.84
CA THR A 6 6.85 25.68 15.37
C THR A 6 7.78 26.23 14.27
N TYR A 7 8.48 27.31 14.60
CA TYR A 7 9.60 27.95 13.88
C TYR A 7 10.68 28.25 14.95
N ARG A 8 11.87 28.79 14.67
CA ARG A 8 13.07 28.35 13.92
C ARG A 8 14.25 28.95 14.73
N SER A 9 15.46 28.40 14.67
CA SER A 9 16.66 29.23 14.88
C SER A 9 17.83 28.73 14.04
N SER A 10 18.37 29.66 13.27
CA SER A 10 19.47 29.53 12.33
C SER A 10 20.82 29.60 13.04
N LYS A 11 21.70 28.64 12.78
CA LYS A 11 23.15 28.90 12.79
C LYS A 11 23.67 28.91 11.36
N ILE A 12 24.19 30.07 11.01
CA ILE A 12 24.86 30.43 9.77
C ILE A 12 26.16 29.61 9.67
N MET A 13 26.34 28.89 8.57
CA MET A 13 27.66 28.66 8.00
C MET A 13 27.56 28.88 6.49
N GLY A 14 28.19 29.95 6.03
CA GLY A 14 28.29 30.27 4.62
C GLY A 14 29.14 29.26 3.88
N ARG A 15 28.79 28.97 2.63
CA ARG A 15 29.72 28.58 1.57
C ARG A 15 29.06 28.85 0.22
N GLY A 16 29.83 29.49 -0.65
CA GLY A 16 29.38 30.22 -1.82
C GLY A 16 28.73 29.40 -2.92
N SER A 17 28.01 30.11 -3.79
CA SER A 17 27.49 29.59 -5.04
C SER A 17 28.65 29.16 -5.95
N LYS A 18 28.60 27.92 -6.44
CA LYS A 18 29.25 27.54 -7.70
C LYS A 18 28.18 27.03 -8.63
N ASN A 19 27.94 27.79 -9.70
CA ASN A 19 27.20 27.36 -10.87
C ASN A 19 27.88 26.12 -11.45
N CYS A 20 27.18 24.99 -11.51
CA CYS A 20 27.71 23.75 -12.07
C CYS A 20 27.34 23.63 -13.55
N TYR A 21 28.12 24.27 -14.43
CA TYR A 21 28.30 23.84 -15.82
C TYR A 21 29.71 24.25 -16.26
N PRO A 22 30.64 23.31 -16.54
CA PRO A 22 31.78 23.60 -17.38
C PRO A 22 31.39 23.45 -18.86
N PRO A 23 31.86 24.31 -19.78
CA PRO A 23 31.69 24.11 -21.21
C PRO A 23 32.62 22.99 -21.71
N LEU A 24 32.13 22.13 -22.61
CA LEU A 24 32.95 21.12 -23.30
C LEU A 24 33.37 21.64 -24.68
N SER A 25 34.60 21.32 -25.08
CA SER A 25 35.29 21.75 -26.30
C SER A 25 34.84 20.99 -27.56
N VAL A 26 35.30 21.48 -28.71
CA VAL A 26 34.78 21.18 -30.07
C VAL A 26 35.16 19.78 -30.60
N ASP A 27 36.05 19.05 -29.93
CA ASP A 27 36.58 17.76 -30.43
C ASP A 27 35.72 16.52 -30.10
N ASP A 28 34.67 16.64 -29.27
CA ASP A 28 33.75 15.52 -28.95
C ASP A 28 32.72 15.21 -30.08
N GLN A 29 32.82 15.86 -31.25
CA GLN A 29 31.77 15.81 -32.29
C GLN A 29 31.89 14.66 -33.30
N GLN A 30 33.02 13.94 -33.36
CA GLN A 30 33.20 12.83 -34.31
C GLN A 30 32.91 11.43 -33.75
N GLU A 31 32.85 11.26 -32.42
CA GLU A 31 32.64 9.94 -31.78
C GLU A 31 31.15 9.54 -31.64
N GLN A 32 30.20 10.42 -31.96
CA GLN A 32 28.76 10.14 -31.83
C GLN A 32 28.15 9.28 -32.95
N SER A 33 28.91 8.95 -34.00
CA SER A 33 28.41 8.16 -35.13
C SER A 33 28.74 6.66 -35.06
N SER A 34 29.69 6.24 -34.21
CA SER A 34 30.21 4.87 -34.16
C SER A 34 29.68 4.00 -33.01
N ILE A 35 28.86 4.55 -32.11
CA ILE A 35 28.45 3.86 -30.85
C ILE A 35 27.03 3.24 -30.93
N MET A 36 26.30 3.36 -32.03
CA MET A 36 24.90 2.85 -32.15
C MET A 36 24.75 1.39 -32.62
N THR A 37 25.82 0.60 -32.66
CA THR A 37 25.79 -0.79 -33.15
C THR A 37 26.51 -1.74 -32.20
N THR A 38 25.96 -1.95 -31.00
CA THR A 38 26.12 -3.19 -30.21
C THR A 38 25.26 -3.09 -28.96
N THR A 39 24.46 -4.13 -28.68
CA THR A 39 23.99 -4.45 -27.33
C THR A 39 25.21 -4.73 -26.45
N ASN A 40 25.82 -3.68 -25.90
CA ASN A 40 26.81 -3.85 -24.84
C ASN A 40 26.07 -3.92 -23.50
N PRO A 41 26.22 -5.00 -22.71
CA PRO A 41 25.73 -5.03 -21.33
C PRO A 41 26.27 -3.80 -20.58
N MET A 42 25.53 -3.29 -19.59
CA MET A 42 25.99 -2.17 -18.75
C MET A 42 27.25 -2.58 -17.96
N ILE A 43 28.44 -2.49 -18.57
CA ILE A 43 29.70 -2.86 -17.92
C ILE A 43 30.15 -1.68 -17.06
N ILE A 44 29.77 -1.71 -15.78
CA ILE A 44 30.47 -0.96 -14.74
C ILE A 44 31.68 -1.80 -14.31
N ASN A 45 32.83 -1.55 -14.93
CA ASN A 45 34.11 -2.14 -14.51
C ASN A 45 34.59 -1.44 -13.24
N ASN A 46 34.25 -1.97 -12.07
CA ASN A 46 34.97 -1.71 -10.84
C ASN A 46 35.43 -3.04 -10.23
N LYS A 47 36.75 -3.25 -10.25
CA LYS A 47 37.44 -4.38 -9.61
C LYS A 47 37.42 -4.16 -8.10
N ASN A 48 36.43 -4.72 -7.42
CA ASN A 48 36.42 -5.06 -5.98
C ASN A 48 35.26 -6.04 -5.79
N ASP A 49 35.41 -7.07 -4.96
CA ASP A 49 34.40 -8.12 -4.70
C ASP A 49 32.97 -7.58 -4.76
N LYS A 50 32.30 -7.85 -5.87
CA LYS A 50 30.99 -7.28 -6.14
C LYS A 50 30.01 -7.90 -5.16
N ARG A 51 29.55 -7.09 -4.21
CA ARG A 51 28.47 -7.48 -3.31
C ARG A 51 27.26 -7.87 -4.15
N GLN A 52 26.63 -8.92 -3.70
CA GLN A 52 25.62 -9.65 -4.43
C GLN A 52 24.39 -9.70 -3.52
N TYR A 53 23.24 -9.31 -4.05
CA TYR A 53 22.01 -9.12 -3.27
C TYR A 53 20.87 -9.99 -3.81
N THR A 54 20.09 -10.59 -2.92
CA THR A 54 18.87 -11.31 -3.30
C THR A 54 17.69 -10.35 -3.45
N TRP A 55 16.65 -10.75 -4.19
CA TRP A 55 15.41 -9.96 -4.27
C TRP A 55 14.72 -9.77 -2.90
N ASP A 56 14.83 -10.75 -2.00
CA ASP A 56 14.28 -10.65 -0.65
C ASP A 56 15.00 -9.58 0.19
N GLU A 57 16.32 -9.46 0.07
CA GLU A 57 17.06 -8.35 0.68
C GLU A 57 16.61 -7.01 0.09
N ILE A 58 16.60 -6.89 -1.24
CA ILE A 58 16.25 -5.66 -1.94
C ILE A 58 14.86 -5.15 -1.55
N ARG A 59 13.87 -6.05 -1.40
CA ARG A 59 12.49 -5.71 -1.04
C ARG A 59 12.34 -5.11 0.36
N ARG A 60 13.25 -5.41 1.30
CA ARG A 60 13.26 -4.81 2.63
C ARG A 60 13.52 -3.30 2.57
N HIS A 61 14.25 -2.85 1.55
CA HIS A 61 14.59 -1.45 1.29
C HIS A 61 13.53 -0.74 0.43
N SER A 62 12.26 -0.79 0.85
CA SER A 62 11.08 -0.32 0.08
C SER A 62 10.38 0.93 0.66
N ASN A 63 10.92 1.56 1.70
CA ASN A 63 10.27 2.66 2.42
C ASN A 63 10.98 4.02 2.20
N LYS A 64 10.37 5.16 2.56
CA LYS A 64 10.95 6.49 2.25
C LYS A 64 12.33 6.78 2.85
N LYS A 65 12.68 6.12 3.96
CA LYS A 65 13.92 6.32 4.71
C LYS A 65 15.00 5.30 4.34
N ASP A 66 14.66 4.30 3.54
CA ASP A 66 15.54 3.22 3.15
C ASP A 66 15.06 2.62 1.80
N ARG A 67 15.78 2.96 0.72
CA ARG A 67 15.29 2.85 -0.67
C ARG A 67 16.35 2.31 -1.59
N TRP A 68 16.18 1.06 -1.99
CA TRP A 68 16.96 0.48 -3.07
C TRP A 68 16.11 0.32 -4.32
N ILE A 69 16.73 0.49 -5.48
CA ILE A 69 16.11 0.25 -6.78
C ILE A 69 17.04 -0.61 -7.62
N VAL A 70 16.46 -1.42 -8.50
CA VAL A 70 17.21 -2.23 -9.45
C VAL A 70 17.10 -1.64 -10.84
N ILE A 71 18.23 -1.46 -11.53
CA ILE A 71 18.28 -1.05 -12.94
C ILE A 71 19.27 -1.98 -13.64
N ASP A 72 18.79 -2.75 -14.62
CA ASP A 72 19.57 -3.71 -15.40
C ASP A 72 20.40 -4.66 -14.51
N LYS A 73 19.75 -5.27 -13.52
CA LYS A 73 20.35 -6.19 -12.52
C LYS A 73 21.39 -5.57 -11.57
N HIS A 74 21.61 -4.26 -11.64
CA HIS A 74 22.45 -3.52 -10.71
C HIS A 74 21.57 -2.89 -9.61
N VAL A 75 22.00 -2.98 -8.37
CA VAL A 75 21.31 -2.45 -7.19
C VAL A 75 21.88 -1.07 -6.83
N TYR A 76 20.99 -0.10 -6.63
CA TYR A 76 21.32 1.27 -6.29
C TYR A 76 20.65 1.71 -4.99
N ASP A 77 21.42 2.16 -4.01
CA ASP A 77 20.91 2.82 -2.81
C ASP A 77 20.64 4.30 -3.11
N VAL A 78 19.36 4.63 -3.29
CA VAL A 78 18.90 6.00 -3.59
C VAL A 78 18.34 6.70 -2.35
N THR A 79 18.57 6.16 -1.16
CA THR A 79 18.05 6.67 0.12
C THR A 79 18.37 8.14 0.33
N ASN A 80 19.62 8.53 0.09
CA ASN A 80 20.09 9.90 0.30
C ASN A 80 20.02 10.78 -0.95
N TRP A 81 19.35 10.33 -2.02
CA TRP A 81 19.22 11.12 -3.25
C TRP A 81 18.13 12.20 -3.13
N ILE A 82 18.53 13.34 -2.57
CA ILE A 82 17.60 14.45 -2.27
C ILE A 82 17.19 15.23 -3.53
N LYS A 83 18.03 15.32 -4.57
CA LYS A 83 17.76 16.17 -5.74
C LYS A 83 17.71 15.39 -7.05
N HIS A 84 16.85 14.38 -7.13
CA HIS A 84 16.53 13.76 -8.41
C HIS A 84 15.74 14.75 -9.29
N PRO A 85 16.13 14.99 -10.57
CA PRO A 85 15.46 15.94 -11.46
C PRO A 85 13.98 15.64 -11.69
N GLY A 86 13.58 14.36 -11.71
CA GLY A 86 12.19 13.93 -11.81
C GLY A 86 11.38 14.01 -10.50
N GLY A 87 11.96 14.57 -9.43
CA GLY A 87 11.37 14.62 -8.10
C GLY A 87 11.75 13.44 -7.21
N GLN A 88 11.62 13.60 -5.90
CA GLN A 88 11.95 12.54 -4.91
C GLN A 88 10.86 11.46 -4.79
N VAL A 89 9.61 11.80 -5.14
CA VAL A 89 8.47 10.91 -4.91
C VAL A 89 8.52 9.69 -5.83
N ILE A 90 8.93 9.89 -7.09
CA ILE A 90 9.05 8.82 -8.09
C ILE A 90 10.04 7.72 -7.67
N LEU A 91 11.10 8.07 -6.92
CA LEU A 91 12.03 7.07 -6.39
C LEU A 91 11.34 6.12 -5.42
N ASN A 92 10.34 6.59 -4.66
CA ASN A 92 9.56 5.75 -3.76
C ASN A 92 8.61 4.80 -4.52
N HIS A 93 8.28 5.11 -5.78
CA HIS A 93 7.36 4.26 -6.55
C HIS A 93 7.97 2.91 -6.91
N TYR A 94 9.30 2.84 -7.00
CA TYR A 94 10.07 1.63 -7.33
C TYR A 94 11.00 1.19 -6.20
N ALA A 95 10.86 1.73 -4.99
CA ALA A 95 11.66 1.27 -3.85
C ALA A 95 11.39 -0.22 -3.61
N GLY A 96 12.46 -1.03 -3.58
CA GLY A 96 12.41 -2.49 -3.52
C GLY A 96 11.99 -3.19 -4.82
N GLN A 97 12.00 -2.51 -5.98
CA GLN A 97 11.49 -3.05 -7.27
C GLN A 97 12.51 -2.91 -8.42
N ASP A 98 12.28 -3.66 -9.50
CA ASP A 98 12.91 -3.45 -10.81
C ASP A 98 12.34 -2.18 -11.47
N ALA A 99 13.20 -1.19 -11.65
CA ALA A 99 12.90 0.08 -12.31
C ALA A 99 13.46 0.16 -13.74
N SER A 100 14.01 -0.91 -14.30
CA SER A 100 14.78 -0.89 -15.57
C SER A 100 13.98 -0.29 -16.74
N GLU A 101 12.77 -0.78 -16.98
CA GLU A 101 11.94 -0.31 -18.11
C GLU A 101 11.52 1.16 -17.94
N ALA A 102 11.11 1.53 -16.72
CA ALA A 102 10.76 2.90 -16.39
C ALA A 102 11.97 3.84 -16.55
N PHE A 103 13.14 3.38 -16.10
CA PHE A 103 14.39 4.11 -16.23
C PHE A 103 14.73 4.37 -17.71
N LEU A 104 14.65 3.35 -18.56
CA LEU A 104 14.89 3.47 -20.00
C LEU A 104 13.84 4.36 -20.69
N ALA A 105 12.58 4.33 -20.24
CA ALA A 105 11.51 5.15 -20.79
C ALA A 105 11.72 6.66 -20.54
N PHE A 106 12.21 7.04 -19.36
CA PHE A 106 12.31 8.44 -18.95
C PHE A 106 13.65 9.12 -19.22
N HIS A 107 14.73 8.38 -19.46
CA HIS A 107 16.08 8.94 -19.55
C HIS A 107 16.62 8.90 -21.00
N PRO A 108 16.44 9.98 -21.79
CA PRO A 108 16.87 10.00 -23.20
C PRO A 108 18.40 10.00 -23.37
N ASN A 109 19.16 10.44 -22.35
CA ASN A 109 20.63 10.45 -22.37
C ASN A 109 21.20 9.51 -21.31
N LEU A 110 21.22 8.21 -21.64
CA LEU A 110 21.70 7.17 -20.73
C LEU A 110 23.16 7.39 -20.31
N ALA A 111 24.03 7.85 -21.22
CA ALA A 111 25.45 8.11 -20.93
C ALA A 111 25.64 9.19 -19.86
N LEU A 112 24.83 10.25 -19.88
CA LEU A 112 24.85 11.29 -18.85
C LEU A 112 24.36 10.72 -17.51
N VAL A 113 23.24 10.01 -17.51
CA VAL A 113 22.60 9.52 -16.28
C VAL A 113 23.44 8.45 -15.60
N GLN A 114 24.12 7.60 -16.36
CA GLN A 114 25.08 6.61 -15.85
C GLN A 114 26.19 7.25 -14.99
N LYS A 115 26.65 8.46 -15.32
CA LYS A 115 27.65 9.18 -14.51
C LYS A 115 27.14 9.49 -13.10
N TYR A 116 25.84 9.77 -12.97
CA TYR A 116 25.21 10.02 -11.66
C TYR A 116 24.92 8.72 -10.90
N LEU A 117 24.48 7.67 -11.61
CA LEU A 117 24.14 6.38 -11.00
C LEU A 117 25.33 5.68 -10.32
N LYS A 118 26.55 5.86 -10.86
CA LYS A 118 27.77 5.27 -10.29
C LYS A 118 27.97 5.57 -8.80
N ALA A 119 27.52 6.74 -8.32
CA ALA A 119 27.66 7.14 -6.92
C ALA A 119 26.71 6.40 -5.97
N PHE A 120 25.66 5.77 -6.50
CA PHE A 120 24.62 5.08 -5.73
C PHE A 120 24.69 3.56 -5.87
N TYR A 121 25.56 3.05 -6.74
CA TYR A 121 25.72 1.62 -6.98
C TYR A 121 26.31 0.91 -5.75
N ILE A 122 25.66 -0.18 -5.34
CA ILE A 122 26.08 -0.96 -4.16
C ILE A 122 26.39 -2.44 -4.47
N GLY A 123 25.93 -2.98 -5.59
CA GLY A 123 26.20 -4.37 -6.01
C GLY A 123 25.21 -4.89 -7.06
N ASP A 124 25.23 -6.19 -7.31
CA ASP A 124 24.43 -6.84 -8.37
C ASP A 124 23.41 -7.84 -7.78
N VAL A 125 22.34 -8.15 -8.52
CA VAL A 125 21.32 -9.13 -8.09
C VAL A 125 21.83 -10.58 -8.27
N ILE A 126 21.70 -11.42 -7.25
CA ILE A 126 21.97 -12.87 -7.29
C ILE A 126 20.76 -13.58 -7.90
N ASN A 127 20.97 -14.34 -8.98
CA ASN A 127 19.95 -15.16 -9.66
C ASN A 127 18.68 -14.38 -10.09
N ASP A 128 18.69 -13.96 -11.36
CA ASP A 128 17.59 -13.21 -12.02
C ASP A 128 16.26 -14.00 -12.14
N GLU A 129 16.25 -15.27 -11.73
CA GLU A 129 15.08 -16.15 -11.72
C GLU A 129 14.08 -15.83 -10.61
N SER A 130 14.48 -15.07 -9.58
CA SER A 130 13.59 -14.65 -8.48
C SER A 130 12.89 -13.30 -8.72
N ASN A 131 13.00 -12.73 -9.93
CA ASN A 131 12.14 -11.63 -10.34
C ASN A 131 10.70 -12.17 -10.40
N ASP A 132 9.72 -11.56 -9.72
CA ASP A 132 8.31 -12.02 -9.63
C ASP A 132 7.58 -12.18 -10.99
N TYR A 133 8.28 -11.93 -12.09
CA TYR A 133 7.83 -12.07 -13.45
C TYR A 133 7.72 -13.53 -13.86
N THR A 134 6.60 -13.85 -14.46
CA THR A 134 6.42 -15.12 -15.17
C THR A 134 7.45 -15.26 -16.30
N THR A 135 7.75 -16.49 -16.74
CA THR A 135 8.59 -16.73 -17.93
C THR A 135 8.05 -16.00 -19.17
N ASP A 136 6.73 -15.81 -19.25
CA ASP A 136 6.09 -15.01 -20.29
C ASP A 136 6.40 -13.52 -20.17
N ASP A 137 6.43 -12.97 -18.96
CA ASP A 137 6.79 -11.56 -18.71
C ASP A 137 8.27 -11.27 -18.99
N GLN A 138 9.17 -12.22 -18.70
CA GLN A 138 10.58 -12.09 -19.08
C GLN A 138 10.75 -12.04 -20.61
N ARG A 139 10.05 -12.92 -21.34
CA ARG A 139 10.03 -12.89 -22.81
C ARG A 139 9.41 -11.62 -23.36
N LEU A 140 8.32 -11.15 -22.76
CA LEU A 140 7.65 -9.89 -23.12
C LEU A 140 8.60 -8.70 -22.94
N LYS A 141 9.34 -8.62 -21.83
CA LYS A 141 10.34 -7.58 -21.59
C LYS A 141 11.40 -7.58 -22.70
N HIS A 142 11.92 -8.75 -23.07
CA HIS A 142 12.88 -8.88 -24.16
C HIS A 142 12.32 -8.43 -25.52
N ASP A 143 11.12 -8.88 -25.89
CA ASP A 143 10.48 -8.47 -27.14
C ASP A 143 10.13 -6.98 -27.17
N PHE A 144 9.76 -6.41 -26.03
CA PHE A 144 9.50 -4.97 -25.91
C PHE A 144 10.79 -4.16 -26.10
N GLU A 145 11.92 -4.64 -25.59
CA GLU A 145 13.21 -4.01 -25.87
C GLU A 145 13.58 -4.11 -27.36
N GLN A 146 13.35 -5.24 -28.02
CA GLN A 146 13.51 -5.34 -29.48
C GLN A 146 12.61 -4.35 -30.23
N LEU A 147 11.38 -4.15 -29.75
CA LEU A 147 10.47 -3.15 -30.30
C LEU A 147 11.00 -1.72 -30.12
N ARG A 148 11.59 -1.40 -28.97
CA ARG A 148 12.25 -0.12 -28.72
C ARG A 148 13.42 0.08 -29.70
N GLN A 149 14.28 -0.92 -29.88
CA GLN A 149 15.38 -0.85 -30.85
C GLN A 149 14.88 -0.64 -32.29
N LYS A 150 13.78 -1.30 -32.67
CA LYS A 150 13.11 -1.08 -33.95
C LYS A 150 12.59 0.35 -34.09
N ALA A 151 12.05 0.95 -33.03
CA ALA A 151 11.60 2.35 -33.06
C ALA A 151 12.77 3.33 -33.22
N ILE A 152 13.92 3.04 -32.60
CA ILE A 152 15.16 3.81 -32.75
C ILE A 152 15.68 3.71 -34.20
N SER A 153 15.75 2.51 -34.79
CA SER A 153 16.23 2.31 -36.16
C SER A 153 15.33 2.97 -37.20
N LYS A 154 14.01 2.98 -36.96
CA LYS A 154 13.01 3.75 -37.75
C LYS A 154 13.07 5.27 -37.51
N LYS A 155 13.99 5.77 -36.68
CA LYS A 155 14.15 7.18 -36.30
C LYS A 155 12.87 7.81 -35.72
N LEU A 156 12.02 7.03 -35.05
CA LEU A 156 10.74 7.51 -34.53
C LEU A 156 10.89 8.47 -33.34
N PHE A 157 12.04 8.47 -32.66
CA PHE A 157 12.38 9.44 -31.62
C PHE A 157 12.89 10.78 -32.19
N GLN A 158 13.02 10.93 -33.52
CA GLN A 158 13.44 12.19 -34.13
C GLN A 158 12.24 13.10 -34.40
N PRO A 159 12.24 14.35 -33.86
CA PRO A 159 11.12 15.26 -34.02
C PRO A 159 11.15 16.00 -35.38
N SER A 160 9.99 16.09 -36.03
CA SER A 160 9.77 16.99 -37.16
C SER A 160 9.77 18.46 -36.71
N ARG A 161 10.82 19.21 -37.08
CA ARG A 161 10.90 20.66 -36.81
C ARG A 161 9.73 21.42 -37.40
N PHE A 162 9.32 21.07 -38.62
CA PHE A 162 8.20 21.71 -39.30
C PHE A 162 6.91 21.56 -38.50
N PHE A 163 6.60 20.35 -38.03
CA PHE A 163 5.40 20.08 -37.22
C PHE A 163 5.36 20.97 -35.95
N PHE A 164 6.46 21.02 -35.19
CA PHE A 164 6.50 21.78 -33.95
C PHE A 164 6.52 23.29 -34.19
N ILE A 165 7.22 23.79 -35.20
CA ILE A 165 7.22 25.21 -35.56
C ILE A 165 5.81 25.67 -35.93
N ILE A 166 5.11 24.94 -36.81
CA ILE A 166 3.74 25.27 -37.22
C ILE A 166 2.79 25.21 -36.01
N THR A 167 2.94 24.23 -35.13
CA THR A 167 2.11 24.13 -33.92
C THR A 167 2.35 25.31 -32.97
N CYS A 168 3.62 25.71 -32.75
CA CYS A 168 3.96 26.90 -31.97
C CYS A 168 3.34 28.17 -32.57
N LEU A 169 3.50 28.37 -33.89
CA LEU A 169 2.97 29.54 -34.59
C LEU A 169 1.45 29.59 -34.55
N HIS A 170 0.78 28.45 -34.71
CA HIS A 170 -0.67 28.33 -34.58
C HIS A 170 -1.16 28.80 -33.20
N ILE A 171 -0.51 28.36 -32.12
CA ILE A 171 -0.86 28.75 -30.75
C ILE A 171 -0.65 30.26 -30.54
N LEU A 172 0.51 30.79 -30.96
CA LEU A 172 0.83 32.21 -30.82
C LEU A 172 -0.11 33.10 -31.65
N ALA A 173 -0.47 32.65 -32.85
CA ALA A 173 -1.43 33.35 -33.71
C ALA A 173 -2.82 33.41 -33.06
N LEU A 174 -3.29 32.31 -32.43
CA LEU A 174 -4.57 32.28 -31.74
C LEU A 174 -4.57 33.09 -30.42
N ASP A 175 -3.48 33.04 -29.64
CA ASP A 175 -3.30 33.89 -28.45
C ASP A 175 -3.38 35.37 -28.85
N PHE A 176 -2.63 35.77 -29.89
CA PHE A 176 -2.68 37.12 -30.43
C PHE A 176 -4.07 37.49 -30.96
N ALA A 177 -4.71 36.60 -31.75
CA ALA A 177 -6.01 36.84 -32.35
C ALA A 177 -7.08 37.13 -31.30
N ALA A 178 -7.04 36.46 -30.15
CA ALA A 178 -7.99 36.71 -29.06
C ALA A 178 -7.94 38.17 -28.59
N TYR A 179 -6.75 38.73 -28.38
CA TYR A 179 -6.62 40.13 -28.01
C TYR A 179 -6.96 41.05 -29.18
N PHE A 180 -6.43 40.75 -30.37
CA PHE A 180 -6.65 41.55 -31.57
C PHE A 180 -8.15 41.76 -31.83
N VAL A 181 -8.96 40.70 -31.69
CA VAL A 181 -10.41 40.79 -31.90
C VAL A 181 -11.07 41.75 -30.91
N LEU A 182 -10.77 41.63 -29.61
CA LEU A 182 -11.32 42.52 -28.57
C LEU A 182 -10.87 43.98 -28.78
N PHE A 183 -9.62 44.18 -29.19
CA PHE A 183 -9.07 45.52 -29.37
C PHE A 183 -9.61 46.21 -30.63
N ARG A 184 -9.72 45.48 -31.75
CA ARG A 184 -10.08 46.02 -33.07
C ARG A 184 -11.58 46.10 -33.31
N PHE A 185 -12.35 45.14 -32.80
CA PHE A 185 -13.79 44.99 -33.05
C PHE A 185 -14.65 45.19 -31.80
N GLY A 186 -14.04 45.62 -30.68
CA GLY A 186 -14.74 45.96 -29.44
C GLY A 186 -15.26 44.75 -28.68
N THR A 187 -16.24 44.99 -27.80
CA THR A 187 -16.77 44.02 -26.81
C THR A 187 -18.19 43.55 -27.13
N SER A 188 -18.59 43.58 -28.40
CA SER A 188 -19.85 42.97 -28.84
C SER A 188 -19.85 41.48 -28.49
N TRP A 189 -21.05 40.88 -28.38
CA TRP A 189 -21.18 39.46 -28.04
C TRP A 189 -20.39 38.56 -29.02
N LEU A 190 -20.38 38.89 -30.32
CA LEU A 190 -19.66 38.14 -31.34
C LEU A 190 -18.14 38.29 -31.20
N SER A 191 -17.63 39.51 -30.99
CA SER A 191 -16.20 39.76 -30.75
C SER A 191 -15.73 39.06 -29.47
N TYR A 192 -16.54 39.11 -28.41
CA TYR A 192 -16.26 38.45 -27.14
C TYR A 192 -16.17 36.92 -27.28
N LEU A 193 -17.16 36.29 -27.92
CA LEU A 193 -17.17 34.84 -28.13
C LEU A 193 -16.05 34.39 -29.07
N THR A 194 -15.76 35.15 -30.12
CA THR A 194 -14.65 34.84 -31.04
C THR A 194 -13.31 34.91 -30.32
N ALA A 195 -13.08 35.95 -29.53
CA ALA A 195 -11.87 36.08 -28.72
C ALA A 195 -11.75 34.95 -27.68
N LEU A 196 -12.87 34.61 -27.02
CA LEU A 196 -12.93 33.50 -26.07
C LEU A 196 -12.55 32.18 -26.74
N LEU A 197 -13.13 31.88 -27.91
CA LEU A 197 -12.85 30.67 -28.67
C LEU A 197 -11.38 30.59 -29.10
N CYS A 198 -10.83 31.67 -29.66
CA CYS A 198 -9.42 31.74 -30.03
C CYS A 198 -8.52 31.45 -28.81
N TYR A 199 -8.81 32.07 -27.67
CA TYR A 199 -8.01 31.90 -26.46
C TYR A 199 -8.15 30.49 -25.86
N VAL A 200 -9.35 29.92 -25.85
CA VAL A 200 -9.60 28.54 -25.39
C VAL A 200 -8.84 27.53 -26.25
N ILE A 201 -8.91 27.65 -27.59
CA ILE A 201 -8.16 26.77 -28.50
C ILE A 201 -6.66 26.94 -28.30
N ALA A 202 -6.16 28.19 -28.19
CA ALA A 202 -4.75 28.45 -27.92
C ALA A 202 -4.30 27.79 -26.61
N ALA A 203 -5.08 27.92 -25.54
CA ALA A 203 -4.76 27.37 -24.22
C ALA A 203 -4.83 25.83 -24.18
N ALA A 204 -5.78 25.20 -24.89
CA ALA A 204 -5.88 23.75 -25.02
C ALA A 204 -4.70 23.19 -25.83
N GLN A 205 -4.43 23.75 -27.01
CA GLN A 205 -3.29 23.35 -27.85
C GLN A 205 -1.94 23.59 -27.17
N CYS A 206 -1.84 24.67 -26.37
CA CYS A 206 -0.71 24.92 -25.50
C CYS A 206 -0.51 23.80 -24.46
N GLY A 207 -1.59 23.19 -23.97
CA GLY A 207 -1.53 22.03 -23.07
C GLY A 207 -0.86 20.81 -23.71
N TRP A 208 -1.07 20.61 -25.01
CA TRP A 208 -0.43 19.51 -25.75
C TRP A 208 1.02 19.79 -26.09
N ILE A 209 1.35 21.01 -26.53
CA ILE A 209 2.73 21.33 -26.90
C ILE A 209 3.65 21.42 -25.68
N GLN A 210 3.15 21.95 -24.56
CA GLN A 210 3.92 21.99 -23.31
C GLN A 210 4.23 20.57 -22.82
N HIS A 211 3.33 19.62 -23.07
CA HIS A 211 3.51 18.21 -22.73
C HIS A 211 4.64 17.58 -23.53
N ASP A 212 4.75 17.86 -24.85
CA ASP A 212 5.88 17.40 -25.67
C ASP A 212 7.22 17.90 -25.13
N PHE A 213 7.31 19.20 -24.79
CA PHE A 213 8.53 19.77 -24.23
C PHE A 213 8.83 19.24 -22.82
N GLY A 214 7.81 19.00 -21.99
CA GLY A 214 7.97 18.39 -20.67
C GLY A 214 8.55 16.98 -20.72
N HIS A 215 8.25 16.23 -21.78
CA HIS A 215 8.84 14.92 -22.07
C HIS A 215 10.21 14.96 -22.75
N LEU A 216 10.77 16.14 -22.98
CA LEU A 216 12.05 16.33 -23.68
C LEU A 216 12.07 15.76 -25.11
N SER A 217 10.91 15.66 -25.77
CA SER A 217 10.79 14.98 -27.07
C SER A 217 11.12 15.87 -28.29
N VAL A 218 11.32 17.18 -28.11
CA VAL A 218 11.41 18.14 -29.23
C VAL A 218 12.84 18.57 -29.55
N PHE A 219 13.65 18.92 -28.54
CA PHE A 219 15.04 19.32 -28.73
C PHE A 219 16.00 18.24 -28.26
N LYS A 220 17.13 18.08 -28.99
CA LYS A 220 18.22 17.20 -28.56
C LYS A 220 18.83 17.62 -27.21
N LYS A 221 18.95 18.94 -26.97
CA LYS A 221 19.50 19.49 -25.73
C LYS A 221 18.35 19.72 -24.73
N PRO A 222 18.34 19.05 -23.56
CA PRO A 222 17.25 19.16 -22.58
C PRO A 222 16.96 20.59 -22.12
N SER A 223 17.98 21.46 -22.04
CA SER A 223 17.80 22.86 -21.61
C SER A 223 16.85 23.65 -22.51
N TRP A 224 16.86 23.39 -23.82
CA TRP A 224 15.96 24.06 -24.76
C TRP A 224 14.52 23.59 -24.61
N ASN A 225 14.30 22.29 -24.34
CA ASN A 225 12.97 21.80 -23.98
C ASN A 225 12.45 22.50 -22.72
N HIS A 226 13.27 22.61 -21.66
CA HIS A 226 12.84 23.28 -20.43
C HIS A 226 12.48 24.76 -20.62
N VAL A 227 13.29 25.52 -21.37
CA VAL A 227 12.99 26.94 -21.61
C VAL A 227 11.68 27.11 -22.39
N VAL A 228 11.47 26.32 -23.44
CA VAL A 228 10.25 26.43 -24.26
C VAL A 228 9.04 25.86 -23.51
N HIS A 229 9.23 24.82 -22.71
CA HIS A 229 8.22 24.29 -21.79
C HIS A 229 7.75 25.38 -20.81
N GLN A 230 8.70 26.06 -20.15
CA GLN A 230 8.41 27.17 -19.24
C GLN A 230 7.74 28.35 -19.93
N PHE A 231 8.10 28.65 -21.19
CA PHE A 231 7.43 29.69 -21.96
C PHE A 231 5.95 29.34 -22.22
N PHE A 232 5.66 28.18 -22.80
CA PHE A 232 4.27 27.79 -23.09
C PHE A 232 3.46 27.55 -21.81
N MET A 233 3.99 26.78 -20.87
CA MET A 233 3.29 26.48 -19.61
C MET A 233 3.17 27.71 -18.72
N GLY A 234 4.24 28.50 -18.60
CA GLY A 234 4.29 29.68 -17.73
C GLY A 234 3.72 30.94 -18.36
N PHE A 235 4.26 31.41 -19.48
CA PHE A 235 3.86 32.69 -20.08
C PHE A 235 2.51 32.66 -20.80
N ILE A 236 2.26 31.62 -21.60
CA ILE A 236 1.00 31.51 -22.37
C ILE A 236 -0.11 30.98 -21.47
N LYS A 237 0.14 29.85 -20.80
CA LYS A 237 -0.87 29.17 -19.98
C LYS A 237 -0.92 29.65 -18.53
N GLY A 238 0.08 30.32 -17.97
CA GLY A 238 0.01 30.79 -16.57
C GLY A 238 0.05 29.66 -15.54
N GLY A 239 0.93 28.68 -15.73
CA GLY A 239 1.16 27.53 -14.85
C GLY A 239 2.66 27.20 -14.68
N SER A 240 3.01 26.36 -13.71
CA SER A 240 4.38 25.95 -13.43
C SER A 240 4.70 24.70 -14.22
N ALA A 241 5.71 24.81 -15.09
CA ALA A 241 6.27 23.70 -15.84
C ALA A 241 6.85 22.62 -14.90
N ASP A 242 7.54 23.04 -13.84
CA ASP A 242 8.10 22.13 -12.84
C ASP A 242 7.02 21.40 -12.03
N TRP A 243 5.95 22.10 -11.61
CA TRP A 243 4.82 21.46 -10.92
C TRP A 243 4.18 20.40 -11.80
N TRP A 244 3.92 20.73 -13.06
CA TRP A 244 3.33 19.82 -14.03
C TRP A 244 4.22 18.60 -14.26
N ASN A 245 5.51 18.79 -14.55
CA ASN A 245 6.47 17.69 -14.72
C ASN A 245 6.51 16.78 -13.48
N ASN A 246 6.57 17.37 -12.28
CA ASN A 246 6.61 16.59 -11.04
C ASN A 246 5.38 15.69 -10.88
N MET A 247 4.18 16.14 -11.26
CA MET A 247 2.97 15.32 -11.21
C MET A 247 2.95 14.31 -12.36
N HIS A 248 3.23 14.76 -13.57
CA HIS A 248 3.14 13.97 -14.79
C HIS A 248 4.15 12.81 -14.83
N PHE A 249 5.37 13.00 -14.32
CA PHE A 249 6.35 11.92 -14.21
C PHE A 249 5.90 10.81 -13.24
N GLN A 250 5.21 11.18 -12.17
CA GLN A 250 4.64 10.20 -11.23
C GLN A 250 3.52 9.38 -11.89
N HIS A 251 2.65 10.05 -12.65
CA HIS A 251 1.59 9.41 -13.42
C HIS A 251 2.17 8.40 -14.42
N HIS A 252 3.15 8.79 -15.24
CA HIS A 252 3.77 7.84 -16.19
C HIS A 252 4.51 6.68 -15.53
N ALA A 253 5.11 6.89 -14.35
CA ALA A 253 5.80 5.83 -13.64
C ALA A 253 4.84 4.69 -13.25
N LYS A 254 3.73 5.02 -12.59
CA LYS A 254 2.77 4.04 -12.08
C LYS A 254 1.33 4.55 -12.30
N PRO A 255 0.83 4.59 -13.55
CA PRO A 255 -0.48 5.14 -13.85
C PRO A 255 -1.60 4.28 -13.25
N ASN A 256 -2.69 4.91 -12.81
CA ASN A 256 -3.84 4.29 -12.15
C ASN A 256 -3.50 3.44 -10.91
N ILE A 257 -2.33 3.63 -10.30
CA ILE A 257 -1.96 2.96 -9.05
C ILE A 257 -2.32 3.85 -7.87
N ILE A 258 -3.21 3.33 -7.01
CA ILE A 258 -3.68 4.03 -5.80
C ILE A 258 -2.48 4.46 -4.95
N ASP A 259 -2.53 5.69 -4.44
CA ASP A 259 -1.49 6.32 -3.63
C ASP A 259 -0.14 6.60 -4.35
N LYS A 260 0.07 6.15 -5.60
CA LYS A 260 1.27 6.46 -6.41
C LYS A 260 0.97 7.43 -7.55
N ASP A 261 -0.12 7.21 -8.28
CA ASP A 261 -0.57 8.12 -9.32
C ASP A 261 -1.23 9.36 -8.70
N PRO A 262 -0.75 10.58 -8.95
CA PRO A 262 -1.46 11.78 -8.52
C PRO A 262 -2.85 11.94 -9.16
N ASP A 263 -3.08 11.40 -10.36
CA ASP A 263 -4.32 11.60 -11.10
C ASP A 263 -5.49 10.80 -10.50
N THR A 264 -5.20 9.77 -9.72
CA THR A 264 -6.23 9.03 -8.96
C THR A 264 -6.62 9.74 -7.65
N ARG A 265 -5.87 10.76 -7.21
CA ARG A 265 -6.08 11.43 -5.91
C ARG A 265 -7.14 12.53 -5.97
N VAL A 266 -8.30 12.20 -6.55
CA VAL A 266 -9.48 13.07 -6.67
C VAL A 266 -10.60 12.72 -5.69
N GLU A 267 -10.33 11.77 -4.78
CA GLU A 267 -11.24 11.25 -3.75
C GLU A 267 -12.04 12.28 -2.94
N PRO A 268 -11.55 13.52 -2.69
CA PRO A 268 -12.36 14.53 -2.02
C PRO A 268 -13.65 14.90 -2.79
N LEU A 269 -13.70 14.69 -4.11
CA LEU A 269 -14.83 15.05 -4.96
C LEU A 269 -15.34 13.88 -5.82
N PHE A 270 -14.44 12.99 -6.26
CA PHE A 270 -14.74 11.92 -7.21
C PHE A 270 -14.08 10.61 -6.79
N LEU A 271 -14.79 9.50 -6.97
CA LEU A 271 -14.29 8.14 -6.70
C LEU A 271 -14.12 7.42 -8.03
N LEU A 272 -12.94 6.82 -8.22
CA LEU A 272 -12.53 6.19 -9.48
C LEU A 272 -12.31 4.69 -9.32
N GLY A 273 -12.69 3.92 -10.35
CA GLY A 273 -12.51 2.49 -10.40
C GLY A 273 -13.31 1.72 -9.33
N ASN A 274 -12.89 0.50 -9.02
CA ASN A 274 -13.68 -0.40 -8.15
C ASN A 274 -13.16 -0.45 -6.70
N LYS A 275 -11.92 -0.02 -6.43
CA LYS A 275 -11.29 -0.17 -5.12
C LYS A 275 -11.42 1.08 -4.24
N ILE A 276 -11.28 2.27 -4.82
CA ILE A 276 -11.43 3.56 -4.12
C ILE A 276 -12.84 3.72 -3.52
N PRO A 277 -13.95 3.41 -4.23
CA PRO A 277 -15.30 3.50 -3.67
C PRO A 277 -15.50 2.74 -2.37
N ILE A 278 -14.99 1.50 -2.32
CA ILE A 278 -15.10 0.62 -1.15
C ILE A 278 -14.30 1.20 0.02
N ARG A 279 -13.02 1.55 -0.20
CA ARG A 279 -12.16 2.19 0.81
C ARG A 279 -12.82 3.46 1.36
N LYS A 280 -13.40 4.28 0.49
CA LYS A 280 -14.07 5.52 0.89
C LYS A 280 -15.38 5.28 1.64
N ALA A 281 -16.18 4.29 1.25
CA ALA A 281 -17.41 3.92 1.94
C ALA A 281 -17.14 3.49 3.39
N GLN A 282 -16.11 2.67 3.62
CA GLN A 282 -15.67 2.27 4.96
C GLN A 282 -15.25 3.47 5.83
N MET A 283 -14.48 4.40 5.27
CA MET A 283 -14.11 5.63 5.96
C MET A 283 -15.33 6.51 6.26
N ASN A 284 -16.22 6.69 5.28
CA ASN A 284 -17.41 7.52 5.44
C ASN A 284 -18.39 6.91 6.45
N ALA A 285 -18.53 5.59 6.53
CA ALA A 285 -19.37 4.92 7.54
C ALA A 285 -18.85 5.18 8.96
N LYS A 286 -17.51 5.24 9.12
CA LYS A 286 -16.86 5.48 10.42
C LYS A 286 -16.84 6.96 10.84
N TYR A 287 -16.63 7.87 9.90
CA TYR A 287 -16.38 9.29 10.19
C TYR A 287 -17.47 10.25 9.67
N GLY A 288 -18.49 9.73 9.00
CA GLY A 288 -19.50 10.51 8.29
C GLY A 288 -19.02 11.07 6.94
N THR A 289 -19.95 11.50 6.10
CA THR A 289 -19.67 12.24 4.86
C THR A 289 -20.84 13.13 4.47
N ASN A 290 -20.54 14.25 3.79
CA ASN A 290 -21.54 15.15 3.21
C ASN A 290 -21.47 15.19 1.67
N ILE A 291 -20.63 14.37 1.05
CA ILE A 291 -20.44 14.34 -0.41
C ILE A 291 -21.34 13.27 -1.03
N PRO A 292 -22.24 13.61 -1.98
CA PRO A 292 -23.16 12.67 -2.60
C PRO A 292 -22.47 11.90 -3.74
N TYR A 293 -21.51 11.02 -3.43
CA TYR A 293 -20.72 10.32 -4.44
C TYR A 293 -21.56 9.46 -5.40
N ASN A 294 -22.75 9.02 -5.01
CA ASN A 294 -23.70 8.33 -5.90
C ASN A 294 -24.15 9.20 -7.08
N LEU A 295 -24.18 10.53 -6.91
CA LEU A 295 -24.57 11.50 -7.93
C LEU A 295 -23.36 12.12 -8.66
N GLN A 296 -22.14 11.60 -8.43
CA GLN A 296 -20.92 12.21 -8.97
C GLN A 296 -20.88 12.34 -10.48
N HIS A 297 -21.49 11.41 -11.20
CA HIS A 297 -21.62 11.47 -12.66
C HIS A 297 -22.50 12.66 -13.12
N LEU A 298 -23.45 13.12 -12.31
CA LEU A 298 -24.31 14.27 -12.63
C LEU A 298 -23.58 15.60 -12.40
N TYR A 299 -22.86 15.71 -11.28
CA TYR A 299 -22.17 16.97 -10.95
C TYR A 299 -20.76 17.07 -11.52
N PHE A 300 -20.18 16.00 -12.10
CA PHE A 300 -18.82 16.01 -12.65
C PHE A 300 -18.57 17.16 -13.62
N PHE A 301 -19.45 17.36 -14.61
CA PHE A 301 -19.32 18.41 -15.63
C PHE A 301 -19.60 19.82 -15.13
N ILE A 302 -20.06 19.98 -13.89
CA ILE A 302 -20.21 21.29 -13.25
C ILE A 302 -19.05 21.51 -12.28
N ALA A 303 -18.78 20.54 -11.40
CA ALA A 303 -17.75 20.64 -10.37
C ALA A 303 -16.33 20.65 -10.95
N ALA A 304 -16.01 19.80 -11.93
CA ALA A 304 -14.66 19.76 -12.50
C ALA A 304 -14.29 21.09 -13.21
N PRO A 305 -15.13 21.67 -14.09
CA PRO A 305 -14.80 22.93 -14.75
C PRO A 305 -14.74 24.13 -13.81
N LEU A 306 -15.48 24.09 -12.69
CA LEU A 306 -15.47 25.18 -11.70
C LEU A 306 -14.28 25.08 -10.73
N LEU A 307 -13.98 23.87 -10.23
CA LEU A 307 -13.06 23.67 -9.11
C LEU A 307 -11.64 23.33 -9.54
N PHE A 308 -11.46 22.53 -10.60
CA PHE A 308 -10.12 22.14 -11.04
C PHE A 308 -9.26 23.32 -11.51
N PRO A 309 -9.79 24.32 -12.23
CA PRO A 309 -9.02 25.52 -12.53
C PRO A 309 -8.50 26.26 -11.30
N LEU A 310 -9.34 26.40 -10.27
CA LEU A 310 -8.97 27.07 -9.03
C LEU A 310 -7.91 26.25 -8.27
N TYR A 311 -8.10 24.94 -8.19
CA TYR A 311 -7.13 24.02 -7.61
C TYR A 311 -5.78 24.09 -8.32
N PHE A 312 -5.78 24.01 -9.66
CA PHE A 312 -4.57 24.08 -10.47
C PHE A 312 -3.82 25.40 -10.23
N GLN A 313 -4.54 26.52 -10.23
CA GLN A 313 -3.93 27.83 -10.01
C GLN A 313 -3.37 27.99 -8.59
N PHE A 314 -4.09 27.51 -7.58
CA PHE A 314 -3.59 27.51 -6.21
C PHE A 314 -2.33 26.62 -6.07
N MET A 315 -2.38 25.40 -6.60
CA MET A 315 -1.28 24.44 -6.47
C MET A 315 -0.03 24.88 -7.20
N THR A 316 -0.18 25.47 -8.38
CA THR A 316 0.97 25.92 -9.17
C THR A 316 1.73 27.04 -8.46
N ILE A 317 1.03 28.04 -7.91
CA ILE A 317 1.62 29.16 -7.17
C ILE A 317 2.23 28.64 -5.87
N ARG A 318 1.49 27.83 -5.11
CA ARG A 318 1.96 27.25 -3.85
C ARG A 318 3.23 26.43 -4.06
N TYR A 319 3.26 25.58 -5.09
CA TYR A 319 4.42 24.75 -5.41
C TYR A 319 5.63 25.60 -5.77
N ALA A 320 5.46 26.59 -6.65
CA ALA A 320 6.55 27.47 -7.06
C ALA A 320 7.19 28.20 -5.87
N ILE A 321 6.37 28.72 -4.95
CA ILE A 321 6.84 29.39 -3.73
C ILE A 321 7.52 28.41 -2.78
N GLN A 322 6.86 27.30 -2.42
CA GLN A 322 7.37 26.35 -1.42
C GLN A 322 8.66 25.66 -1.88
N ARG A 323 8.80 25.39 -3.19
CA ARG A 323 9.98 24.75 -3.78
C ARG A 323 11.00 25.76 -4.32
N ARG A 324 10.78 27.07 -4.14
CA ARG A 324 11.66 28.16 -4.59
C ARG A 324 11.95 28.11 -6.10
N LYS A 325 10.93 27.79 -6.91
CA LYS A 325 11.00 27.77 -8.38
C LYS A 325 10.75 29.18 -8.92
N TRP A 326 11.73 30.06 -8.73
CA TRP A 326 11.62 31.47 -9.08
C TRP A 326 11.47 31.74 -10.58
N THR A 327 12.04 30.88 -11.43
CA THR A 327 11.88 30.97 -12.89
C THR A 327 10.43 30.75 -13.30
N ASP A 328 9.77 29.73 -12.73
CA ASP A 328 8.37 29.45 -12.99
C ASP A 328 7.49 30.58 -12.46
N LEU A 329 7.79 31.10 -11.27
CA LEU A 329 7.07 32.24 -10.71
C LEU A 329 7.20 33.49 -11.60
N ALA A 330 8.39 33.78 -12.14
CA ALA A 330 8.62 34.91 -13.04
C ALA A 330 7.79 34.79 -14.33
N TRP A 331 7.77 33.62 -14.97
CA TRP A 331 6.94 33.39 -16.15
C TRP A 331 5.45 33.53 -15.85
N LEU A 332 5.01 33.00 -14.71
CA LEU A 332 3.63 33.09 -14.24
C LEU A 332 3.25 34.57 -13.99
N SER A 333 4.12 35.34 -13.34
CA SER A 333 3.93 36.78 -13.16
C SER A 333 3.84 37.52 -14.48
N LEU A 334 4.71 37.22 -15.46
CA LEU A 334 4.65 37.82 -16.79
C LEU A 334 3.34 37.48 -17.53
N CYS A 335 2.83 36.26 -17.39
CA CYS A 335 1.52 35.88 -17.92
C CYS A 335 0.41 36.77 -17.35
N TYR A 336 0.36 36.90 -16.01
CA TYR A 336 -0.69 37.70 -15.38
C TYR A 336 -0.52 39.20 -15.64
N ILE A 337 0.71 39.72 -15.70
CA ILE A 337 0.97 41.10 -16.15
C ILE A 337 0.40 41.30 -17.55
N LYS A 338 0.73 40.42 -18.53
CA LYS A 338 0.15 40.46 -19.88
C LYS A 338 -1.39 40.51 -19.83
N LEU A 339 -2.01 39.61 -19.07
CA LEU A 339 -3.47 39.50 -19.01
C LEU A 339 -4.14 40.72 -18.37
N PHE A 340 -3.61 41.22 -17.26
CA PHE A 340 -4.15 42.38 -16.53
C PHE A 340 -3.78 43.72 -17.17
N SER A 341 -2.76 43.79 -18.03
CA SER A 341 -2.47 44.97 -18.84
C SER A 341 -3.36 45.07 -20.08
N LEU A 342 -3.81 43.94 -20.66
CA LEU A 342 -4.54 43.94 -21.93
C LEU A 342 -6.06 43.82 -21.76
N LEU A 343 -6.55 42.87 -20.97
CA LEU A 343 -7.99 42.57 -20.91
C LEU A 343 -8.82 43.64 -20.20
N PRO A 344 -8.42 44.20 -19.04
CA PRO A 344 -9.21 45.21 -18.34
C PRO A 344 -9.41 46.51 -19.13
N LEU A 345 -8.49 46.83 -20.06
CA LEU A 345 -8.62 48.01 -20.93
C LEU A 345 -9.87 47.97 -21.82
N LYS A 346 -10.38 46.76 -22.13
CA LYS A 346 -11.57 46.59 -22.97
C LYS A 346 -12.78 46.08 -22.19
N LEU A 347 -12.57 45.15 -21.26
CA LEU A 347 -13.65 44.46 -20.56
C LEU A 347 -13.94 45.03 -19.15
N GLY A 348 -13.12 45.98 -18.67
CA GLY A 348 -13.07 46.31 -17.25
C GLY A 348 -12.51 45.16 -16.40
N LEU A 349 -12.23 45.41 -15.12
CA LEU A 349 -11.62 44.41 -14.24
C LEU A 349 -12.52 43.16 -14.06
N LEU A 350 -13.80 43.37 -13.74
CA LEU A 350 -14.75 42.26 -13.54
C LEU A 350 -14.99 41.47 -14.83
N GLY A 351 -15.07 42.14 -15.98
CA GLY A 351 -15.21 41.46 -17.27
C GLY A 351 -13.96 40.65 -17.64
N ALA A 352 -12.77 41.17 -17.37
CA ALA A 352 -11.52 40.44 -17.56
C ALA A 352 -11.45 39.18 -16.68
N LEU A 353 -11.81 39.28 -15.39
CA LEU A 353 -11.86 38.13 -14.49
C LEU A 353 -12.86 37.06 -14.96
N LYS A 354 -14.06 37.47 -15.41
CA LYS A 354 -15.06 36.57 -16.01
C LYS A 354 -14.52 35.89 -17.27
N PHE A 355 -13.90 36.63 -18.18
CA PHE A 355 -13.31 36.10 -19.41
C PHE A 355 -12.24 35.05 -19.09
N LEU A 356 -11.32 35.37 -18.18
CA LEU A 356 -10.26 34.46 -17.74
C LEU A 356 -10.84 33.20 -17.10
N PHE A 357 -11.85 33.33 -16.24
CA PHE A 357 -12.50 32.17 -15.64
C PHE A 357 -13.15 31.27 -16.70
N LEU A 358 -13.90 31.84 -17.65
CA LEU A 358 -14.52 31.09 -18.74
C LEU A 358 -13.49 30.36 -19.60
N VAL A 359 -12.39 31.04 -19.97
CA VAL A 359 -11.27 30.40 -20.66
C VAL A 359 -10.82 29.15 -19.90
N ARG A 360 -10.59 29.26 -18.59
CA ARG A 360 -10.09 28.14 -17.78
C ARG A 360 -11.11 27.05 -17.58
N ALA A 361 -12.39 27.38 -17.45
CA ALA A 361 -13.45 26.41 -17.36
C ALA A 361 -13.55 25.59 -18.66
N PHE A 362 -13.61 26.24 -19.83
CA PHE A 362 -13.71 25.54 -21.11
C PHE A 362 -12.45 24.75 -21.45
N GLU A 363 -11.27 25.35 -21.30
CA GLU A 363 -10.00 24.67 -21.57
C GLU A 363 -9.77 23.52 -20.58
N GLY A 364 -10.01 23.74 -19.28
CA GLY A 364 -9.89 22.70 -18.27
C GLY A 364 -10.86 21.54 -18.53
N THR A 365 -12.09 21.82 -18.99
CA THR A 365 -13.05 20.79 -19.40
C THR A 365 -12.52 19.99 -20.58
N TRP A 366 -12.00 20.66 -21.61
CA TRP A 366 -11.39 19.99 -22.77
C TRP A 366 -10.24 19.09 -22.32
N PHE A 367 -9.32 19.61 -21.50
CA PHE A 367 -8.19 18.84 -20.96
C PHE A 367 -8.63 17.62 -20.15
N VAL A 368 -9.59 17.80 -19.23
CA VAL A 368 -10.12 16.71 -18.40
C VAL A 368 -10.77 15.65 -19.27
N ILE A 369 -11.63 16.04 -20.20
CA ILE A 369 -12.30 15.10 -21.09
C ILE A 369 -11.26 14.28 -21.88
N VAL A 370 -10.23 14.91 -22.45
CA VAL A 370 -9.19 14.18 -23.20
C VAL A 370 -8.35 13.30 -22.29
N SER A 371 -7.74 13.86 -21.24
CA SER A 371 -6.85 13.09 -20.35
C SER A 371 -7.57 11.94 -19.66
N GLN A 372 -8.80 12.15 -19.18
CA GLN A 372 -9.52 11.13 -18.42
C GLN A 372 -10.15 10.05 -19.32
N SER A 373 -10.41 10.34 -20.60
CA SER A 373 -10.96 9.36 -21.57
C SER A 373 -10.09 8.13 -21.73
N ASN A 374 -8.78 8.27 -21.53
CA ASN A 374 -7.82 7.19 -21.71
C ASN A 374 -7.50 6.43 -20.41
N HIS A 375 -7.85 6.99 -19.24
CA HIS A 375 -7.42 6.48 -17.92
C HIS A 375 -8.56 6.14 -16.94
N VAL A 376 -9.57 7.01 -16.78
CA VAL A 376 -10.66 6.81 -15.79
C VAL A 376 -11.55 5.61 -16.13
N VAL A 377 -11.55 5.23 -17.40
CA VAL A 377 -12.29 4.08 -17.93
C VAL A 377 -11.53 2.75 -17.74
N MET A 378 -10.28 2.84 -17.29
CA MET A 378 -9.36 1.71 -17.09
C MET A 378 -9.31 1.31 -15.62
N ASP A 379 -8.68 0.18 -15.32
CA ASP A 379 -8.64 -0.34 -13.95
C ASP A 379 -7.78 0.57 -13.05
N VAL A 380 -8.30 0.86 -11.85
CA VAL A 380 -7.59 1.59 -10.79
C VAL A 380 -7.34 0.60 -9.66
N SER A 381 -6.06 0.29 -9.42
CA SER A 381 -5.66 -0.82 -8.57
C SER A 381 -4.52 -0.46 -7.62
N TYR A 382 -4.25 -1.32 -6.64
CA TYR A 382 -3.03 -1.23 -5.84
C TYR A 382 -1.83 -1.75 -6.64
N ASP A 383 -0.62 -1.36 -6.25
CA ASP A 383 0.60 -1.76 -6.95
C ASP A 383 0.80 -3.28 -6.85
N ASP A 384 0.75 -3.96 -7.99
CA ASP A 384 1.00 -5.39 -8.09
C ASP A 384 2.43 -5.62 -8.57
N LEU A 385 3.28 -6.13 -7.67
CA LEU A 385 4.70 -6.35 -7.94
C LEU A 385 4.95 -7.41 -9.01
N LYS A 386 3.97 -8.29 -9.26
CA LYS A 386 4.07 -9.33 -10.28
C LYS A 386 3.78 -8.82 -11.69
N LEU A 387 3.20 -7.62 -11.81
CA LEU A 387 2.82 -7.07 -13.09
C LEU A 387 4.04 -6.40 -13.77
N SER A 388 4.42 -6.90 -14.96
CA SER A 388 5.47 -6.26 -15.76
C SER A 388 5.13 -4.82 -16.12
N TRP A 389 6.14 -3.97 -16.25
CA TRP A 389 5.95 -2.54 -16.54
C TRP A 389 5.11 -2.33 -17.81
N PHE A 390 5.33 -3.13 -18.86
CA PHE A 390 4.53 -3.09 -20.08
C PHE A 390 3.04 -3.36 -19.80
N ARG A 391 2.73 -4.43 -19.06
CA ARG A 391 1.35 -4.78 -18.69
C ARG A 391 0.71 -3.70 -17.81
N LEU A 392 1.49 -3.10 -16.90
CA LEU A 392 1.02 -1.99 -16.07
C LEU A 392 0.56 -0.80 -16.92
N GLN A 393 1.38 -0.37 -17.89
CA GLN A 393 1.01 0.74 -18.76
C GLN A 393 -0.26 0.43 -19.57
N LEU A 394 -0.38 -0.78 -20.14
CA LEU A 394 -1.54 -1.22 -20.92
C LEU A 394 -2.81 -1.36 -20.06
N LYS A 395 -2.68 -1.83 -18.82
CA LYS A 395 -3.81 -1.99 -17.89
C LYS A 395 -4.43 -0.64 -17.51
N ALA A 396 -3.60 0.41 -17.49
CA ALA A 396 -3.99 1.76 -17.09
C ALA A 396 -4.37 2.69 -18.26
N THR A 397 -4.20 2.26 -19.51
CA THR A 397 -4.40 3.11 -20.70
C THR A 397 -5.27 2.45 -21.76
N CYS A 398 -6.09 3.25 -22.45
CA CYS A 398 -6.68 2.86 -23.73
C CYS A 398 -6.48 3.96 -24.78
N ASN A 399 -6.70 3.63 -26.04
CA ASN A 399 -6.58 4.55 -27.16
C ASN A 399 -7.93 5.03 -27.68
N ILE A 400 -7.89 6.13 -28.43
CA ILE A 400 -9.01 6.66 -29.20
C ILE A 400 -8.72 6.45 -30.69
N ILE A 401 -9.76 6.17 -31.48
CA ILE A 401 -9.64 5.96 -32.94
C ILE A 401 -8.88 7.13 -33.59
N LYS A 402 -7.93 6.80 -34.47
CA LYS A 402 -7.20 7.78 -35.28
C LYS A 402 -8.13 8.47 -36.27
N SER A 403 -8.10 9.79 -36.30
CA SER A 403 -8.66 10.61 -37.37
C SER A 403 -7.98 11.98 -37.37
N PRO A 404 -7.96 12.73 -38.49
CA PRO A 404 -7.36 14.07 -38.50
C PRO A 404 -7.94 14.98 -37.41
N LEU A 405 -9.25 14.87 -37.16
CA LEU A 405 -9.92 15.62 -36.08
C LEU A 405 -9.44 15.16 -34.70
N ASN A 406 -9.40 13.86 -34.43
CA ASN A 406 -9.00 13.34 -33.12
C ASN A 406 -7.53 13.63 -32.83
N ASP A 407 -6.66 13.50 -33.84
CA ASP A 407 -5.23 13.78 -33.74
C ASP A 407 -4.99 15.27 -33.39
N TRP A 408 -5.78 16.20 -33.94
CA TRP A 408 -5.72 17.63 -33.57
C TRP A 408 -6.38 17.93 -32.22
N PHE A 409 -7.59 17.40 -31.98
CA PHE A 409 -8.41 17.69 -30.82
C PHE A 409 -7.78 17.19 -29.51
N THR A 410 -7.21 15.98 -29.54
CA THR A 410 -6.51 15.37 -28.40
C THR A 410 -5.02 15.69 -28.38
N GLY A 411 -4.52 16.37 -29.42
CA GLY A 411 -3.09 16.60 -29.58
C GLY A 411 -2.30 15.31 -29.69
N HIS A 412 -2.79 14.33 -30.45
CA HIS A 412 -2.23 12.98 -30.65
C HIS A 412 -2.23 12.08 -29.40
N LEU A 413 -2.84 12.52 -28.29
CA LEU A 413 -3.03 11.68 -27.09
C LEU A 413 -4.17 10.66 -27.26
N ASN A 414 -4.79 10.60 -28.44
CA ASN A 414 -5.54 9.43 -28.86
C ASN A 414 -4.67 8.15 -28.95
N PHE A 415 -3.35 8.28 -28.92
CA PHE A 415 -2.35 7.20 -28.82
C PHE A 415 -1.74 7.08 -27.42
N GLN A 416 -2.56 7.06 -26.37
CA GLN A 416 -2.12 7.03 -24.98
C GLN A 416 -1.32 5.77 -24.61
N ILE A 417 -1.63 4.61 -25.20
CA ILE A 417 -0.87 3.37 -24.99
C ILE A 417 0.57 3.55 -25.45
N GLU A 418 0.78 3.97 -26.71
CA GLU A 418 2.12 4.20 -27.27
C GLU A 418 2.84 5.32 -26.53
N HIS A 419 2.11 6.37 -26.15
CA HIS A 419 2.64 7.49 -25.37
C HIS A 419 3.21 7.01 -24.03
N HIS A 420 2.49 6.15 -23.30
CA HIS A 420 2.96 5.60 -22.03
C HIS A 420 4.14 4.64 -22.18
N LEU A 421 4.18 3.86 -23.27
CA LEU A 421 5.30 2.97 -23.55
C LEU A 421 6.56 3.71 -24.02
N PHE A 422 6.39 4.82 -24.74
CA PHE A 422 7.46 5.62 -25.34
C PHE A 422 7.29 7.13 -25.08
N PRO A 423 7.33 7.60 -23.82
CA PRO A 423 6.97 8.97 -23.46
C PRO A 423 7.88 10.04 -24.09
N THR A 424 9.11 9.68 -24.44
CA THR A 424 10.05 10.58 -25.13
C THR A 424 9.89 10.58 -26.65
N MET A 425 9.01 9.74 -27.22
CA MET A 425 8.71 9.74 -28.65
C MET A 425 7.87 10.98 -29.01
N PRO A 426 8.28 11.79 -30.01
CA PRO A 426 7.47 12.89 -30.50
C PRO A 426 6.08 12.43 -30.93
N ARG A 427 5.02 13.10 -30.45
CA ARG A 427 3.64 12.64 -30.61
C ARG A 427 3.16 12.37 -32.05
N HIS A 428 3.71 13.08 -33.03
CA HIS A 428 3.41 12.87 -34.46
C HIS A 428 3.98 11.55 -35.02
N ASN A 429 4.72 10.78 -34.22
CA ASN A 429 5.25 9.46 -34.59
C ASN A 429 4.54 8.30 -33.87
N LEU A 430 3.68 8.55 -32.88
CA LEU A 430 3.03 7.49 -32.09
C LEU A 430 2.20 6.53 -32.95
N TYR A 431 1.44 7.05 -33.92
CA TYR A 431 0.67 6.22 -34.84
C TYR A 431 1.54 5.29 -35.71
N LYS A 432 2.83 5.60 -35.87
CA LYS A 432 3.76 4.79 -36.69
C LYS A 432 4.25 3.55 -35.95
N ILE A 433 4.34 3.61 -34.61
CA ILE A 433 4.74 2.46 -33.78
C ILE A 433 3.54 1.60 -33.34
N GLN A 434 2.33 2.18 -33.32
CA GLN A 434 1.10 1.49 -32.94
C GLN A 434 0.92 0.09 -33.56
N PRO A 435 1.11 -0.14 -34.88
CA PRO A 435 0.92 -1.48 -35.44
C PRO A 435 1.85 -2.53 -34.85
N ASP A 436 3.08 -2.13 -34.51
CA ASP A 436 4.06 -3.01 -33.88
C ASP A 436 3.69 -3.30 -32.41
N VAL A 437 3.15 -2.32 -31.68
CA VAL A 437 2.61 -2.50 -30.31
C VAL A 437 1.39 -3.44 -30.31
N ILE A 438 0.47 -3.29 -31.26
CA ILE A 438 -0.69 -4.18 -31.43
C ILE A 438 -0.23 -5.63 -31.65
N ASN A 439 0.78 -5.83 -32.51
CA ASN A 439 1.33 -7.16 -32.79
C ASN A 439 1.96 -7.78 -31.53
N LEU A 440 2.68 -7.00 -30.73
CA LEU A 440 3.24 -7.45 -29.47
C LEU A 440 2.14 -7.82 -28.46
N CYS A 441 1.10 -6.99 -28.33
CA CYS A 441 -0.05 -7.28 -27.47
C CYS A 441 -0.74 -8.58 -27.89
N ARG A 442 -0.94 -8.79 -29.20
CA ARG A 442 -1.53 -10.03 -29.75
C ARG A 442 -0.68 -11.26 -29.43
N LYS A 443 0.65 -11.16 -29.54
CA LYS A 443 1.59 -12.26 -29.25
C LYS A 443 1.46 -12.77 -27.81
N TYR A 444 1.22 -11.87 -26.85
CA TYR A 444 1.12 -12.19 -25.41
C TYR A 444 -0.30 -12.19 -24.86
N ASN A 445 -1.31 -12.20 -25.75
CA ASN A 445 -2.73 -12.14 -25.40
C ASN A 445 -3.08 -10.99 -24.42
N ILE A 446 -2.48 -9.83 -24.62
CA ILE A 446 -2.73 -8.61 -23.85
C ILE A 446 -3.85 -7.82 -24.54
N PRO A 447 -4.94 -7.46 -23.85
CA PRO A 447 -5.98 -6.61 -24.42
C PRO A 447 -5.43 -5.26 -24.86
N TYR A 448 -5.63 -4.92 -26.12
CA TYR A 448 -5.30 -3.61 -26.68
C TYR A 448 -6.61 -2.88 -26.99
N ILE A 449 -6.94 -1.86 -26.19
CA ILE A 449 -8.27 -1.23 -26.19
C ILE A 449 -8.24 0.06 -27.01
N VAL A 450 -9.13 0.14 -28.02
CA VAL A 450 -9.36 1.34 -28.83
C VAL A 450 -10.84 1.68 -28.86
N LYS A 451 -11.19 2.95 -28.68
CA LYS A 451 -12.58 3.41 -28.58
C LYS A 451 -12.86 4.62 -29.46
N PRO A 452 -14.10 4.82 -29.96
CA PRO A 452 -14.51 6.10 -30.52
C PRO A 452 -14.43 7.23 -29.49
N LEU A 453 -14.16 8.46 -29.94
CA LEU A 453 -14.03 9.64 -29.06
C LEU A 453 -15.29 9.84 -28.21
N GLY A 454 -16.48 9.86 -28.83
CA GLY A 454 -17.74 10.04 -28.12
C GLY A 454 -18.06 8.90 -27.13
N ARG A 455 -17.68 7.65 -27.46
CA ARG A 455 -17.84 6.52 -26.53
C ARG A 455 -16.91 6.67 -25.32
N SER A 456 -15.68 7.14 -25.53
CA SER A 456 -14.72 7.36 -24.45
C SER A 456 -15.22 8.43 -23.46
N PHE A 457 -15.92 9.46 -23.96
CA PHE A 457 -16.53 10.48 -23.12
C PHE A 457 -17.71 9.92 -22.30
N LEU A 458 -18.56 9.10 -22.93
CA LEU A 458 -19.66 8.44 -22.24
C LEU A 458 -19.15 7.47 -21.16
N ASP A 459 -18.08 6.74 -21.44
CA ASP A 459 -17.48 5.81 -20.48
C ASP A 459 -16.96 6.52 -19.21
N ILE A 460 -16.56 7.79 -19.27
CA ILE A 460 -16.23 8.58 -18.07
C ILE A 460 -17.45 8.67 -17.15
N LEU A 461 -18.61 9.06 -17.69
CA LEU A 461 -19.86 9.14 -16.94
C LEU A 461 -20.27 7.78 -16.38
N THR A 462 -20.23 6.73 -17.21
CA THR A 462 -20.60 5.38 -16.78
C THR A 462 -19.64 4.84 -15.70
N SER A 463 -18.34 5.15 -15.80
CA SER A 463 -17.33 4.76 -14.79
C SER A 463 -17.59 5.46 -13.45
N LEU A 464 -17.86 6.76 -13.49
CA LEU A 464 -18.20 7.56 -12.31
C LEU A 464 -19.53 7.13 -11.67
N GLU A 465 -20.53 6.83 -12.49
CA GLU A 465 -21.81 6.32 -12.03
C GLU A 465 -21.64 4.96 -11.34
N LYS A 466 -20.93 4.01 -11.99
CA LYS A 466 -20.61 2.70 -11.41
C LYS A 466 -19.88 2.85 -10.08
N SER A 467 -18.86 3.70 -10.03
CA SER A 467 -18.07 3.96 -8.82
C SER A 467 -18.95 4.56 -7.71
N GLY A 468 -19.87 5.47 -8.07
CA GLY A 468 -20.82 6.09 -7.14
C GLY A 468 -21.85 5.11 -6.59
N ARG A 469 -22.40 4.23 -7.44
CA ARG A 469 -23.32 3.17 -7.01
C ARG A 469 -22.63 2.15 -6.10
N MET A 470 -21.40 1.77 -6.43
CA MET A 470 -20.61 0.87 -5.59
C MET A 470 -20.34 1.47 -4.21
N TRP A 471 -19.96 2.75 -4.17
CA TRP A 471 -19.82 3.47 -2.91
C TRP A 471 -21.13 3.48 -2.11
N LEU A 472 -22.26 3.79 -2.77
CA LEU A 472 -23.56 3.86 -2.10
C LEU A 472 -23.95 2.51 -1.53
N HIS A 473 -23.91 1.44 -2.33
CA HIS A 473 -24.26 0.10 -1.89
C HIS A 473 -23.40 -0.33 -0.69
N THR A 474 -22.07 -0.19 -0.79
CA THR A 474 -21.18 -0.52 0.34
C THR A 474 -21.45 0.35 1.57
N TYR A 475 -21.74 1.66 1.39
CA TYR A 475 -22.04 2.55 2.50
C TYR A 475 -23.39 2.24 3.14
N GLU A 476 -24.41 1.95 2.35
CA GLU A 476 -25.74 1.54 2.78
C GLU A 476 -25.69 0.21 3.49
N ASP A 477 -24.97 -0.80 2.97
CA ASP A 477 -24.77 -2.07 3.66
C ASP A 477 -24.15 -1.84 5.03
N LEU A 478 -23.12 -0.99 5.13
CA LEU A 478 -22.45 -0.68 6.39
C LEU A 478 -23.33 0.12 7.38
N ILE A 479 -24.26 0.95 6.90
CA ILE A 479 -25.10 1.82 7.74
C ILE A 479 -26.46 1.18 8.05
N TYR A 480 -27.12 0.54 7.09
CA TYR A 480 -28.43 -0.08 7.26
C TYR A 480 -28.37 -1.47 7.85
N ALA A 481 -27.27 -2.23 7.67
CA ALA A 481 -27.03 -3.41 8.50
C ALA A 481 -26.87 -3.06 10.00
N THR A 482 -26.87 -1.77 10.37
CA THR A 482 -26.74 -1.31 11.76
C THR A 482 -27.96 -0.56 12.32
N LYS A 483 -29.08 -0.44 11.60
CA LYS A 483 -30.30 0.25 12.08
C LYS A 483 -31.53 -0.65 12.06
N LEU A 484 -32.22 -0.72 13.19
CA LEU A 484 -33.43 -1.52 13.40
C LEU A 484 -34.60 -0.59 13.76
N ILE A 485 -35.81 -0.90 13.28
CA ILE A 485 -37.02 -0.12 13.53
C ILE A 485 -38.07 -1.06 14.14
N PHE A 486 -38.66 -0.67 15.26
CA PHE A 486 -39.67 -1.44 15.99
C PHE A 486 -40.88 -0.55 16.30
N ASP A 487 -42.08 -1.04 16.03
CA ASP A 487 -43.34 -0.41 16.47
C ASP A 487 -43.69 -0.95 17.85
N LEU A 488 -43.50 -0.13 18.89
CA LEU A 488 -43.65 -0.54 20.29
C LEU A 488 -44.97 -0.05 20.88
N GLN A 489 -45.63 -0.91 21.65
CA GLN A 489 -46.80 -0.56 22.47
C GLN A 489 -46.36 -0.11 23.86
N SER A 490 -47.09 0.84 24.46
CA SER A 490 -46.75 1.43 25.77
C SER A 490 -46.68 0.41 26.91
N THR A 491 -47.47 -0.66 26.82
CA THR A 491 -47.55 -1.74 27.82
C THR A 491 -46.46 -2.81 27.67
N GLN A 492 -45.70 -2.80 26.57
CA GLN A 492 -44.63 -3.77 26.38
C GLN A 492 -43.50 -3.55 27.39
N THR A 493 -42.82 -4.62 27.77
CA THR A 493 -41.70 -4.60 28.70
C THR A 493 -40.36 -4.52 27.98
N LEU A 494 -39.31 -4.11 28.70
CA LEU A 494 -37.94 -4.11 28.18
C LEU A 494 -37.49 -5.52 27.76
N SER A 495 -37.97 -6.58 28.43
CA SER A 495 -37.72 -7.96 28.02
C SER A 495 -38.30 -8.25 26.64
N GLU A 496 -39.51 -7.79 26.36
CA GLU A 496 -40.17 -8.01 25.06
C GLU A 496 -39.48 -7.22 23.95
N LEU A 497 -39.07 -5.97 24.21
CA LEU A 497 -38.23 -5.20 23.27
C LEU A 497 -36.92 -5.92 22.97
N LYS A 498 -36.25 -6.49 23.98
CA LYS A 498 -35.02 -7.26 23.78
C LYS A 498 -35.26 -8.52 22.95
N SER A 499 -36.39 -9.20 23.12
CA SER A 499 -36.76 -10.35 22.29
C SER A 499 -36.99 -9.94 20.83
N LEU A 500 -37.68 -8.83 20.57
CA LEU A 500 -37.88 -8.30 19.21
C LEU A 500 -36.55 -7.91 18.55
N ILE A 501 -35.62 -7.32 19.31
CA ILE A 501 -34.27 -7.02 18.85
C ILE A 501 -33.51 -8.32 18.51
N TYR A 502 -33.65 -9.36 19.32
CA TYR A 502 -33.04 -10.66 19.05
C TYR A 502 -33.55 -11.27 17.75
N GLU A 503 -34.85 -11.19 17.46
CA GLU A 503 -35.41 -11.73 16.21
C GLU A 503 -34.83 -11.08 14.95
N GLN A 504 -34.50 -9.77 15.00
CA GLN A 504 -33.94 -9.06 13.85
C GLN A 504 -32.41 -9.02 13.79
N THR A 505 -31.73 -9.15 14.93
CA THR A 505 -30.26 -9.02 15.02
C THR A 505 -29.54 -10.30 15.39
N HIS A 506 -30.28 -11.29 15.86
CA HIS A 506 -29.74 -12.49 16.50
C HIS A 506 -28.79 -12.21 17.68
N ILE A 507 -28.82 -11.02 18.31
CA ILE A 507 -28.06 -10.73 19.53
C ILE A 507 -28.87 -11.20 20.73
N LEU A 508 -28.37 -12.14 21.55
CA LEU A 508 -29.10 -12.63 22.73
C LEU A 508 -29.52 -11.50 23.68
N PRO A 509 -30.75 -11.52 24.27
CA PRO A 509 -31.25 -10.48 25.17
C PRO A 509 -30.29 -10.05 26.30
N ASP A 510 -29.54 -11.00 26.87
CA ASP A 510 -28.56 -10.74 27.94
C ASP A 510 -27.29 -10.04 27.45
N ARG A 511 -27.03 -10.06 26.14
CA ARG A 511 -25.89 -9.43 25.46
C ARG A 511 -26.26 -8.11 24.79
N GLN A 512 -27.53 -7.70 24.86
CA GLN A 512 -28.01 -6.43 24.35
C GLN A 512 -27.82 -5.33 25.39
N LYS A 513 -26.91 -4.40 25.10
CA LYS A 513 -26.74 -3.16 25.87
C LYS A 513 -27.43 -2.02 25.13
N LEU A 514 -28.58 -1.63 25.63
CA LEU A 514 -29.37 -0.50 25.13
C LEU A 514 -28.92 0.79 25.84
N MET A 515 -28.16 1.61 25.14
CA MET A 515 -27.51 2.78 25.69
C MET A 515 -28.45 3.98 25.72
N GLY A 516 -28.39 4.75 26.81
CA GLY A 516 -29.14 6.00 26.96
C GLY A 516 -30.58 5.83 27.46
N LEU A 517 -30.99 4.63 27.87
CA LEU A 517 -32.26 4.40 28.54
C LEU A 517 -32.26 5.06 29.93
N LYS A 518 -33.30 5.84 30.23
CA LYS A 518 -33.53 6.45 31.54
C LYS A 518 -34.99 6.23 31.93
N LEU A 519 -35.27 6.04 33.21
CA LEU A 519 -36.64 6.05 33.73
C LEU A 519 -37.18 7.48 33.76
N LYS A 520 -38.49 7.65 33.59
CA LYS A 520 -39.17 8.93 33.83
C LYS A 520 -39.15 9.32 35.32
N THR A 521 -39.00 8.34 36.22
CA THR A 521 -38.91 8.49 37.69
C THR A 521 -37.58 7.93 38.23
N SER A 522 -37.24 8.19 39.51
CA SER A 522 -36.02 7.65 40.13
C SER A 522 -36.16 6.16 40.46
N GLY A 523 -35.24 5.32 39.96
CA GLY A 523 -35.27 3.87 40.16
C GLY A 523 -34.21 3.12 39.34
N VAL A 524 -34.28 1.78 39.36
CA VAL A 524 -33.42 0.88 38.57
C VAL A 524 -34.23 0.27 37.43
N ILE A 525 -33.67 0.28 36.22
CA ILE A 525 -34.29 -0.36 35.04
C ILE A 525 -34.12 -1.88 35.18
N THR A 526 -35.22 -2.62 35.11
CA THR A 526 -35.24 -4.09 35.13
C THR A 526 -35.86 -4.62 33.83
N ASN A 527 -35.76 -5.94 33.57
CA ASN A 527 -36.36 -6.54 32.39
C ASN A 527 -37.91 -6.46 32.38
N THR A 528 -38.54 -6.17 33.52
CA THR A 528 -39.99 -6.00 33.66
C THR A 528 -40.45 -4.55 33.52
N THR A 529 -39.54 -3.58 33.45
CA THR A 529 -39.87 -2.17 33.22
C THR A 529 -40.61 -2.00 31.90
N THR A 530 -41.72 -1.27 31.91
CA THR A 530 -42.52 -1.04 30.69
C THR A 530 -41.95 0.09 29.83
N ILE A 531 -42.28 0.09 28.53
CA ILE A 531 -41.84 1.12 27.56
C ILE A 531 -42.34 2.51 27.99
N ASP A 532 -43.53 2.63 28.57
CA ASP A 532 -44.05 3.93 29.05
C ASP A 532 -43.34 4.45 30.31
N GLU A 533 -42.73 3.59 31.13
CA GLU A 533 -41.92 4.01 32.27
C GLU A 533 -40.55 4.60 31.86
N LEU A 534 -40.14 4.38 30.60
CA LEU A 534 -38.88 4.82 30.04
C LEU A 534 -39.00 6.18 29.33
N ASN A 535 -38.00 7.04 29.51
CA ASN A 535 -37.80 8.24 28.72
C ASN A 535 -37.02 7.88 27.44
N LEU A 536 -37.76 7.44 26.43
CA LEU A 536 -37.20 6.96 25.16
C LEU A 536 -37.02 8.13 24.19
N SER A 537 -35.78 8.33 23.73
CA SER A 537 -35.54 9.20 22.57
C SER A 537 -35.89 8.46 21.28
N SER A 538 -36.09 9.18 20.17
CA SER A 538 -36.42 8.58 18.87
C SER A 538 -35.34 7.64 18.31
N LYS A 539 -34.15 7.58 18.92
CA LYS A 539 -33.05 6.67 18.55
C LYS A 539 -32.33 6.14 19.79
N ILE A 540 -32.17 4.82 19.87
CA ILE A 540 -31.46 4.15 20.97
C ILE A 540 -30.29 3.38 20.36
N MET A 541 -29.11 3.49 20.96
CA MET A 541 -27.93 2.79 20.47
C MET A 541 -27.87 1.40 21.11
N LEU A 542 -27.87 0.36 20.27
CA LEU A 542 -27.67 -1.02 20.68
C LEU A 542 -26.19 -1.37 20.55
N MET A 543 -25.59 -1.86 21.64
CA MET A 543 -24.32 -2.59 21.60
C MET A 543 -24.57 -4.05 21.90
N GLY A 544 -24.07 -4.94 21.04
CA GLY A 544 -24.14 -6.37 21.20
C GLY A 544 -23.51 -7.06 19.99
N THR A 545 -23.29 -8.37 20.08
CA THR A 545 -22.68 -9.14 18.99
C THR A 545 -23.67 -10.21 18.54
N PRO A 546 -24.10 -10.23 17.26
CA PRO A 546 -25.04 -11.23 16.74
C PRO A 546 -24.52 -12.66 16.93
N GLU A 547 -25.39 -13.62 17.25
CA GLU A 547 -25.02 -15.03 17.34
C GLU A 547 -24.53 -15.55 15.99
N GLU A 548 -25.08 -15.10 14.86
CA GLU A 548 -24.55 -15.41 13.53
C GLU A 548 -23.19 -14.75 13.29
N SER A 549 -22.95 -13.51 13.72
CA SER A 549 -21.59 -12.94 13.65
C SER A 549 -20.63 -13.62 14.60
N ILE A 550 -21.09 -14.24 15.70
CA ILE A 550 -20.29 -15.11 16.57
C ILE A 550 -20.07 -16.46 15.89
N THR A 551 -21.07 -16.99 15.19
CA THR A 551 -21.02 -18.28 14.49
C THR A 551 -20.22 -18.19 13.21
N GLU A 552 -20.32 -17.09 12.45
CA GLU A 552 -19.40 -16.62 11.41
C GLU A 552 -18.05 -16.24 12.03
N LEU A 553 -17.92 -15.49 13.12
CA LEU A 553 -16.61 -15.38 13.83
C LEU A 553 -16.07 -16.74 14.30
N ASN A 554 -16.89 -17.80 14.29
CA ASN A 554 -16.50 -19.18 14.56
C ASN A 554 -16.42 -20.08 13.30
N LEU A 555 -16.91 -19.62 12.13
CA LEU A 555 -16.97 -20.32 10.84
C LEU A 555 -16.17 -19.53 9.77
N LEU A 556 -16.49 -18.25 9.57
CA LEU A 556 -15.60 -17.16 9.11
C LEU A 556 -14.55 -16.75 10.17
N LYS A 557 -13.97 -17.69 10.91
CA LYS A 557 -12.57 -17.56 11.31
C LYS A 557 -11.69 -18.25 10.25
N PRO A 558 -11.51 -17.71 9.02
CA PRO A 558 -10.14 -17.52 8.62
C PRO A 558 -9.58 -16.52 9.63
N VAL A 559 -8.51 -16.92 10.30
CA VAL A 559 -7.55 -16.07 11.00
C VAL A 559 -7.69 -14.62 10.51
N GLN A 560 -8.39 -13.75 11.26
CA GLN A 560 -8.12 -12.34 11.07
C GLN A 560 -6.66 -12.19 11.49
N PRO A 561 -5.83 -11.58 10.63
CA PRO A 561 -4.41 -11.46 10.87
C PRO A 561 -4.21 -10.86 12.26
N ASP A 562 -3.21 -11.36 12.97
CA ASP A 562 -2.40 -10.43 13.75
C ASP A 562 -2.20 -9.19 12.85
N LEU A 563 -2.67 -8.03 13.29
CA LEU A 563 -2.55 -6.76 12.56
C LEU A 563 -1.06 -6.37 12.53
N SER A 564 -0.26 -7.14 11.81
CA SER A 564 1.17 -6.97 11.50
C SER A 564 1.70 -8.18 10.70
N GLU A 565 1.11 -8.55 9.55
CA GLU A 565 1.79 -9.45 8.61
C GLU A 565 1.67 -8.96 7.15
N GLY A 566 2.00 -7.68 6.97
CA GLY A 566 2.77 -7.19 5.81
C GLY A 566 4.09 -6.53 6.23
N GLN A 567 4.39 -6.62 7.53
CA GLN A 567 5.62 -6.23 8.19
C GLN A 567 5.92 -7.36 9.17
N GLU A 568 6.36 -8.51 8.67
CA GLU A 568 7.54 -9.06 9.34
C GLU A 568 8.67 -8.13 8.91
N GLU A 569 8.73 -6.97 9.58
CA GLU A 569 10.01 -6.57 10.10
C GLU A 569 10.57 -7.89 10.66
N GLU A 570 11.72 -8.33 10.17
CA GLU A 570 12.79 -8.56 11.13
C GLU A 570 12.72 -7.32 12.04
N GLN A 571 11.86 -7.37 13.06
CA GLN A 571 12.10 -6.66 14.28
C GLN A 571 13.51 -7.15 14.52
N GLN A 572 14.45 -6.25 14.27
CA GLN A 572 15.76 -6.35 14.85
C GLN A 572 15.46 -6.89 16.22
N ASP A 573 15.93 -8.11 16.46
CA ASP A 573 15.80 -8.80 17.73
C ASP A 573 16.67 -7.98 18.67
N THR A 574 16.22 -6.76 18.98
CA THR A 574 16.65 -5.98 20.11
C THR A 574 16.09 -6.81 21.23
N THR A 575 16.91 -7.79 21.62
CA THR A 575 16.95 -8.34 22.96
C THR A 575 16.29 -7.33 23.87
N TRP A 576 15.11 -7.68 24.40
CA TRP A 576 14.51 -6.93 25.48
C TRP A 576 15.56 -6.89 26.59
N ILE A 577 16.30 -5.79 26.64
CA ILE A 577 17.21 -5.47 27.73
C ILE A 577 16.30 -4.68 28.66
N GLU A 578 15.88 -5.31 29.76
CA GLU A 578 15.20 -4.56 30.83
C GLU A 578 16.08 -3.35 31.15
N ASP A 579 15.53 -2.15 30.97
CA ASP A 579 16.11 -0.93 31.51
C ASP A 579 16.18 -1.14 33.04
N PRO A 580 17.38 -1.18 33.66
CA PRO A 580 17.55 -1.49 35.08
C PRO A 580 16.76 -0.55 35.99
N ASP A 581 16.39 0.63 35.49
CA ASP A 581 15.66 1.67 36.21
C ASP A 581 14.11 1.53 36.09
N THR A 582 13.61 0.49 35.40
CA THR A 582 12.16 0.25 35.26
C THR A 582 11.67 -0.93 36.11
N ILE A 583 10.52 -0.76 36.77
CA ILE A 583 9.89 -1.83 37.54
C ILE A 583 9.54 -2.99 36.59
N PRO A 584 10.03 -4.22 36.85
CA PRO A 584 9.69 -5.43 36.09
C PRO A 584 8.18 -5.60 35.93
N LEU A 585 7.75 -6.05 34.75
CA LEU A 585 6.32 -6.08 34.37
C LEU A 585 5.47 -6.91 35.35
N ASP A 586 6.02 -8.02 35.84
CA ASP A 586 5.41 -8.90 36.84
C ASP A 586 5.21 -8.24 38.22
N LYS A 587 6.02 -7.22 38.54
CA LYS A 587 5.97 -6.49 39.82
C LYS A 587 5.05 -5.28 39.82
N ARG A 588 4.40 -4.98 38.69
CA ARG A 588 3.49 -3.83 38.59
C ARG A 588 2.12 -4.17 39.17
N GLU A 589 1.58 -3.27 39.98
CA GLU A 589 0.33 -3.50 40.71
C GLU A 589 -0.86 -3.77 39.78
N GLU A 590 -0.95 -3.08 38.65
CA GLU A 590 -2.00 -3.31 37.66
C GLU A 590 -1.92 -4.69 36.99
N VAL A 591 -0.73 -5.27 36.89
CA VAL A 591 -0.50 -6.61 36.33
C VAL A 591 -0.85 -7.66 37.39
N ARG A 592 -0.42 -7.44 38.64
CA ARG A 592 -0.73 -8.31 39.79
C ARG A 592 -2.24 -8.49 39.98
N ILE A 593 -3.01 -7.39 39.94
CA ILE A 593 -4.48 -7.43 40.05
C ILE A 593 -5.11 -8.23 38.90
N LYS A 594 -4.64 -8.04 37.66
CA LYS A 594 -5.14 -8.79 36.50
C LYS A 594 -4.83 -10.28 36.61
N LEU A 595 -3.63 -10.61 37.09
CA LEU A 595 -3.17 -11.97 37.28
C LEU A 595 -3.98 -12.68 38.36
N GLU A 596 -4.12 -12.09 39.55
CA GLU A 596 -4.97 -12.62 40.63
C GLU A 596 -6.40 -12.86 40.16
N ARG A 597 -6.97 -11.90 39.41
CA ARG A 597 -8.30 -12.06 38.84
C ARG A 597 -8.38 -13.27 37.90
N ARG A 598 -7.38 -13.49 37.03
CA ARG A 598 -7.38 -14.66 36.14
C ARG A 598 -7.22 -15.96 36.89
N ILE A 599 -6.31 -16.04 37.86
CA ILE A 599 -6.12 -17.22 38.73
C ILE A 599 -7.45 -17.62 39.37
N ASN A 600 -8.20 -16.65 39.89
CA ASN A 600 -9.47 -16.90 40.59
C ASN A 600 -10.66 -17.22 39.65
N THR A 601 -10.67 -16.69 38.42
CA THR A 601 -11.85 -16.77 37.55
C THR A 601 -11.73 -17.79 36.42
N TYR A 602 -10.53 -18.09 35.95
CA TYR A 602 -10.32 -18.96 34.80
C TYR A 602 -10.04 -20.40 35.23
N GLN A 603 -10.91 -21.34 34.85
CA GLN A 603 -10.77 -22.74 35.24
C GLN A 603 -10.00 -23.59 34.20
N GLY A 604 -10.05 -23.23 32.91
CA GLY A 604 -9.43 -24.02 31.83
C GLY A 604 -10.09 -25.39 31.65
N LYS A 605 -9.60 -26.20 30.71
CA LYS A 605 -10.09 -27.58 30.51
C LYS A 605 -9.02 -28.58 30.94
N ILE A 606 -9.25 -29.26 32.06
CA ILE A 606 -8.38 -30.34 32.55
C ILE A 606 -8.79 -31.64 31.84
N LEU A 607 -7.79 -32.39 31.35
CA LEU A 607 -7.98 -33.61 30.56
C LEU A 607 -7.41 -34.84 31.25
N ASN A 608 -6.26 -34.71 31.91
CA ASN A 608 -5.60 -35.77 32.65
C ASN A 608 -4.96 -35.19 33.89
N GLU A 609 -4.79 -36.01 34.93
CA GLU A 609 -4.11 -35.60 36.16
C GLU A 609 -2.60 -35.41 35.93
N PRO A 610 -2.00 -34.33 36.48
CA PRO A 610 -0.55 -34.16 36.56
C PRO A 610 0.17 -35.36 37.20
N ARG A 611 1.41 -35.62 36.77
CA ARG A 611 2.25 -36.71 37.28
C ARG A 611 3.30 -36.17 38.26
N PRO A 612 3.38 -36.72 39.49
CA PRO A 612 4.39 -36.30 40.46
C PRO A 612 5.83 -36.45 39.91
N GLY A 613 6.66 -35.43 40.14
CA GLY A 613 8.07 -35.41 39.75
C GLY A 613 8.36 -35.13 38.27
N LYS A 614 7.33 -34.90 37.44
CA LYS A 614 7.51 -34.47 36.05
C LYS A 614 7.62 -32.94 35.94
N LYS A 615 8.38 -32.48 34.95
CA LYS A 615 8.46 -31.05 34.60
C LYS A 615 7.23 -30.65 33.77
N LEU A 616 7.00 -29.36 33.52
CA LEU A 616 5.89 -28.89 32.69
C LEU A 616 6.39 -28.32 31.36
N LEU A 617 5.82 -28.80 30.26
CA LEU A 617 5.99 -28.26 28.91
C LEU A 617 4.66 -27.64 28.45
N VAL A 618 4.65 -26.34 28.21
CA VAL A 618 3.49 -25.62 27.66
C VAL A 618 3.73 -25.34 26.18
N LEU A 619 2.82 -25.76 25.32
CA LEU A 619 2.96 -25.60 23.86
C LEU A 619 1.87 -24.68 23.32
N ASP A 620 2.26 -23.70 22.53
CA ASP A 620 1.36 -23.06 21.58
C ASP A 620 0.99 -24.01 20.43
N ILE A 621 0.00 -23.65 19.60
CA ILE A 621 -0.51 -24.49 18.52
C ILE A 621 -0.09 -23.93 17.15
N ASP A 622 -0.50 -22.70 16.84
CA ASP A 622 -0.45 -22.13 15.50
C ASP A 622 1.01 -21.79 15.17
N TYR A 623 1.55 -22.32 14.05
CA TYR A 623 2.98 -22.26 13.68
C TYR A 623 3.96 -22.94 14.66
N THR A 624 3.54 -23.34 15.85
CA THR A 624 4.34 -24.16 16.77
C THR A 624 4.23 -25.65 16.42
N LEU A 625 3.01 -26.19 16.36
CA LEU A 625 2.75 -27.63 16.13
C LEU A 625 2.27 -27.93 14.71
N PHE A 626 1.71 -26.94 14.00
CA PHE A 626 1.21 -27.12 12.64
C PHE A 626 1.08 -25.79 11.89
N ASP A 627 1.01 -25.86 10.55
CA ASP A 627 0.72 -24.72 9.69
C ASP A 627 -0.79 -24.47 9.62
N HIS A 628 -1.25 -23.42 10.29
CA HIS A 628 -2.65 -23.08 10.38
C HIS A 628 -3.19 -22.27 9.19
N ARG A 629 -2.32 -21.82 8.26
CA ARG A 629 -2.69 -20.94 7.14
C ARG A 629 -2.67 -21.63 5.78
N SER A 630 -1.86 -22.66 5.60
CA SER A 630 -1.89 -23.43 4.34
C SER A 630 -3.22 -24.16 4.17
N ALA A 631 -3.71 -24.19 2.93
CA ALA A 631 -4.79 -25.09 2.55
C ALA A 631 -4.21 -26.50 2.35
N ALA A 632 -4.93 -27.51 2.82
CA ALA A 632 -4.57 -28.92 2.71
C ALA A 632 -5.84 -29.78 2.79
N GLU A 633 -5.78 -30.97 2.19
CA GLU A 633 -6.89 -31.91 2.23
C GLU A 633 -6.96 -32.67 3.56
N THR A 634 -5.83 -32.82 4.24
CA THR A 634 -5.72 -33.56 5.50
C THR A 634 -4.90 -32.81 6.57
N GLY A 635 -5.19 -33.09 7.85
CA GLY A 635 -4.41 -32.54 8.97
C GLY A 635 -2.94 -32.96 8.96
N ALA A 636 -2.63 -34.13 8.41
CA ALA A 636 -1.26 -34.68 8.33
C ALA A 636 -0.33 -33.88 7.41
N GLU A 637 -0.90 -33.21 6.39
CA GLU A 637 -0.17 -32.32 5.48
C GLU A 637 0.23 -31.00 6.16
N LEU A 638 -0.58 -30.54 7.11
CA LEU A 638 -0.35 -29.30 7.87
C LEU A 638 0.48 -29.54 9.14
N MET A 639 0.48 -30.77 9.65
CA MET A 639 1.19 -31.16 10.85
C MET A 639 2.71 -30.92 10.72
N ARG A 640 3.31 -30.28 11.72
CA ARG A 640 4.76 -30.08 11.75
C ARG A 640 5.48 -31.43 11.81
N PRO A 641 6.56 -31.64 11.05
CA PRO A 641 7.31 -32.89 11.08
C PRO A 641 7.74 -33.27 12.51
N TYR A 642 7.73 -34.58 12.80
CA TYR A 642 8.13 -35.17 14.10
C TYR A 642 7.20 -34.85 15.28
N LEU A 643 5.99 -34.35 15.06
CA LEU A 643 5.09 -33.92 16.13
C LEU A 643 4.79 -35.03 17.15
N HIS A 644 4.40 -36.23 16.69
CA HIS A 644 4.01 -37.30 17.60
C HIS A 644 5.21 -37.97 18.27
N GLU A 645 6.33 -38.08 17.57
CA GLU A 645 7.62 -38.54 18.09
C GLU A 645 8.12 -37.59 19.17
N PHE A 646 8.04 -36.29 18.92
CA PHE A 646 8.37 -35.23 19.87
C PHE A 646 7.52 -35.36 21.13
N LEU A 647 6.18 -35.39 21.00
CA LEU A 647 5.27 -35.47 22.15
C LEU A 647 5.46 -36.76 22.96
N THR A 648 5.66 -37.90 22.29
CA THR A 648 5.89 -39.19 22.96
C THR A 648 7.18 -39.15 23.77
N THR A 649 8.28 -38.69 23.17
CA THR A 649 9.59 -38.67 23.82
C THR A 649 9.63 -37.69 25.00
N VAL A 650 9.09 -36.47 24.82
CA VAL A 650 9.11 -35.48 25.90
C VAL A 650 8.15 -35.84 27.03
N TYR A 651 7.07 -36.59 26.73
CA TYR A 651 6.11 -37.03 27.75
C TYR A 651 6.76 -37.91 28.83
N GLU A 652 7.89 -38.57 28.56
CA GLU A 652 8.62 -39.34 29.57
C GLU A 652 9.12 -38.46 30.73
N HIS A 653 9.42 -37.19 30.46
CA HIS A 653 10.00 -36.25 31.44
C HIS A 653 9.10 -35.06 31.77
N TYR A 654 8.19 -34.72 30.87
CA TYR A 654 7.32 -33.54 30.95
C TYR A 654 5.85 -33.92 30.91
N ASP A 655 5.07 -33.34 31.81
CA ASP A 655 3.66 -33.13 31.59
C ASP A 655 3.43 -32.06 30.53
N ILE A 656 2.47 -32.29 29.64
CA ILE A 656 2.27 -31.47 28.45
C ILE A 656 0.95 -30.71 28.58
N GLY A 657 1.01 -29.39 28.51
CA GLY A 657 -0.15 -28.51 28.44
C GLY A 657 -0.21 -27.78 27.10
N ILE A 658 -1.42 -27.56 26.58
CA ILE A 658 -1.62 -26.76 25.36
C ILE A 658 -2.19 -25.41 25.76
N TRP A 659 -1.56 -24.32 25.31
CA TRP A 659 -2.05 -22.96 25.52
C TRP A 659 -2.05 -22.16 24.23
N SER A 660 -3.25 -21.94 23.66
CA SER A 660 -3.42 -21.14 22.45
C SER A 660 -4.03 -19.77 22.75
N ALA A 661 -3.67 -18.76 21.94
CA ALA A 661 -4.30 -17.44 21.94
C ALA A 661 -5.67 -17.42 21.21
N THR A 662 -6.23 -18.58 20.89
CA THR A 662 -7.55 -18.76 20.24
C THR A 662 -8.61 -19.26 21.21
N SER A 663 -9.82 -19.58 20.74
CA SER A 663 -10.89 -20.15 21.59
C SER A 663 -10.68 -21.64 21.89
N MET A 664 -11.26 -22.14 23.00
CA MET A 664 -11.23 -23.57 23.36
C MET A 664 -11.71 -24.49 22.23
N LYS A 665 -12.76 -24.10 21.50
CA LYS A 665 -13.28 -24.85 20.35
C LYS A 665 -12.24 -25.03 19.24
N TRP A 666 -11.40 -24.02 19.00
CA TRP A 666 -10.30 -24.13 18.05
C TRP A 666 -9.27 -25.14 18.53
N ILE A 667 -8.88 -25.07 19.81
CA ILE A 667 -7.93 -26.01 20.42
C ILE A 667 -8.43 -27.45 20.25
N GLU A 668 -9.66 -27.75 20.67
CA GLU A 668 -10.24 -29.08 20.55
C GLU A 668 -10.28 -29.55 19.08
N SER A 669 -10.71 -28.67 18.17
CA SER A 669 -10.77 -28.98 16.74
C SER A 669 -9.39 -29.30 16.16
N LYS A 670 -8.34 -28.54 16.53
CA LYS A 670 -6.98 -28.77 16.04
C LYS A 670 -6.30 -29.97 16.69
N MET A 671 -6.51 -30.20 17.98
CA MET A 671 -6.01 -31.40 18.66
C MET A 671 -6.64 -32.67 18.07
N LYS A 672 -7.91 -32.60 17.63
CA LYS A 672 -8.55 -33.67 16.88
C LYS A 672 -7.97 -33.82 15.47
N LEU A 673 -7.82 -32.72 14.73
CA LEU A 673 -7.27 -32.71 13.37
C LEU A 673 -5.85 -33.29 13.29
N LEU A 674 -5.03 -32.98 14.30
CA LEU A 674 -3.64 -33.44 14.39
C LEU A 674 -3.52 -34.81 15.07
N GLY A 675 -4.60 -35.52 15.38
CA GLY A 675 -4.56 -36.84 16.03
C GLY A 675 -4.13 -36.84 17.50
N ILE A 676 -3.73 -35.69 18.06
CA ILE A 676 -3.29 -35.53 19.46
C ILE A 676 -4.39 -35.95 20.44
N GLU A 677 -5.64 -35.54 20.20
CA GLU A 677 -6.76 -35.86 21.09
C GLU A 677 -6.97 -37.38 21.20
N ALA A 678 -6.97 -38.08 20.06
CA ALA A 678 -7.19 -39.52 20.00
C ALA A 678 -6.09 -40.31 20.72
N ILE A 679 -4.82 -39.92 20.53
CA ILE A 679 -3.68 -40.52 21.24
C ILE A 679 -3.77 -40.23 22.74
N SER A 680 -3.99 -38.96 23.11
CA SER A 680 -4.05 -38.52 24.52
C SER A 680 -5.15 -39.19 25.34
N GLN A 681 -6.22 -39.64 24.69
CA GLN A 681 -7.35 -40.28 25.35
C GLN A 681 -7.33 -41.81 25.20
N GLY A 682 -6.27 -42.38 24.60
CA GLY A 682 -6.15 -43.83 24.38
C GLY A 682 -7.19 -44.40 23.40
N ARG A 683 -7.69 -43.58 22.46
CA ARG A 683 -8.71 -43.97 21.47
C ARG A 683 -8.12 -44.36 20.10
N THR A 684 -6.80 -44.33 19.95
CA THR A 684 -6.10 -44.72 18.72
C THR A 684 -5.88 -46.24 18.66
N THR A 685 -5.96 -46.83 17.48
CA THR A 685 -5.57 -48.24 17.23
C THR A 685 -4.07 -48.39 16.98
N ASP A 686 -3.37 -47.29 16.70
CA ASP A 686 -1.92 -47.24 16.56
C ASP A 686 -1.25 -47.06 17.93
N THR A 687 -0.48 -48.06 18.35
CA THR A 687 0.24 -48.09 19.65
C THR A 687 1.65 -47.50 19.56
N THR A 688 2.05 -46.98 18.40
CA THR A 688 3.39 -46.40 18.16
C THR A 688 3.65 -45.15 19.01
N PHE A 689 2.60 -44.39 19.35
CA PHE A 689 2.71 -43.14 20.11
C PHE A 689 1.92 -43.22 21.42
N ASN A 690 2.54 -42.79 22.52
CA ASN A 690 1.94 -42.82 23.84
C ASN A 690 2.29 -41.56 24.66
N TYR A 691 1.33 -40.66 24.77
CA TYR A 691 1.45 -39.47 25.62
C TYR A 691 0.07 -38.99 26.05
N LYS A 692 0.01 -38.11 27.05
CA LYS A 692 -1.22 -37.45 27.50
C LYS A 692 -1.04 -35.95 27.62
N ILE A 693 -2.06 -35.21 27.20
CA ILE A 693 -2.18 -33.77 27.46
C ILE A 693 -2.91 -33.57 28.79
N ILE A 694 -2.34 -32.76 29.68
CA ILE A 694 -2.89 -32.51 31.02
C ILE A 694 -4.04 -31.51 30.96
N PHE A 695 -3.88 -30.41 30.20
CA PHE A 695 -4.89 -29.37 30.10
C PHE A 695 -4.85 -28.62 28.77
N TYR A 696 -5.97 -27.98 28.45
CA TYR A 696 -6.08 -26.92 27.45
C TYR A 696 -6.35 -25.58 28.13
N MET A 697 -5.65 -24.54 27.67
CA MET A 697 -5.90 -23.15 28.01
C MET A 697 -6.05 -22.33 26.73
N ASP A 698 -7.01 -21.43 26.73
CA ASP A 698 -7.39 -20.62 25.58
C ASP A 698 -7.16 -19.13 25.85
N SER A 699 -7.58 -18.27 24.93
CA SER A 699 -7.40 -16.82 25.04
C SER A 699 -8.02 -16.23 26.31
N GLY A 700 -9.00 -16.91 26.94
CA GLY A 700 -9.61 -16.49 28.19
C GLY A 700 -8.64 -16.49 29.38
N ALA A 701 -7.56 -17.27 29.32
CA ALA A 701 -6.52 -17.31 30.34
C ALA A 701 -5.51 -16.15 30.23
N MET A 702 -5.46 -15.46 29.10
CA MET A 702 -4.50 -14.39 28.83
C MET A 702 -4.84 -13.10 29.57
N ILE A 703 -3.84 -12.25 29.76
CA ILE A 703 -4.01 -10.88 30.28
C ILE A 703 -3.38 -9.85 29.36
N SER A 704 -3.99 -8.67 29.30
CA SER A 704 -3.47 -7.54 28.54
C SER A 704 -2.54 -6.70 29.43
N VAL A 705 -1.30 -6.49 29.01
CA VAL A 705 -0.29 -5.67 29.68
C VAL A 705 0.15 -4.52 28.78
N TYR A 706 0.42 -3.35 29.35
CA TYR A 706 0.89 -2.20 28.58
C TYR A 706 2.41 -2.05 28.71
N THR A 707 3.08 -1.93 27.57
CA THR A 707 4.50 -1.60 27.47
C THR A 707 4.66 -0.27 26.73
N LYS A 708 5.68 0.53 27.10
CA LYS A 708 5.93 1.81 26.44
C LYS A 708 6.33 1.63 24.97
N GLU A 709 7.03 0.54 24.66
CA GLU A 709 7.60 0.26 23.34
C GLU A 709 6.57 -0.33 22.38
N PHE A 710 5.71 -1.24 22.85
CA PHE A 710 4.80 -2.01 21.98
C PHE A 710 3.31 -1.74 22.29
N GLY A 711 3.01 -0.84 23.22
CA GLY A 711 1.64 -0.54 23.60
C GLY A 711 0.97 -1.68 24.38
N LEU A 712 -0.34 -1.84 24.19
CA LEU A 712 -1.12 -2.89 24.86
C LEU A 712 -0.92 -4.24 24.15
N GLN A 713 -0.47 -5.24 24.90
CA GLN A 713 -0.13 -6.57 24.41
C GLN A 713 -0.83 -7.64 25.26
N ASP A 714 -1.36 -8.69 24.63
CA ASP A 714 -1.91 -9.85 25.33
C ASP A 714 -0.83 -10.91 25.54
N VAL A 715 -0.75 -11.46 26.75
CA VAL A 715 0.32 -12.39 27.18
C VAL A 715 -0.26 -13.63 27.87
N LYS A 716 0.51 -14.72 27.90
CA LYS A 716 0.20 -16.02 28.53
C LYS A 716 0.97 -16.17 29.85
N PRO A 717 0.41 -15.69 30.98
CA PRO A 717 1.09 -15.70 32.27
C PRO A 717 1.16 -17.12 32.86
N LEU A 718 2.34 -17.75 32.85
CA LEU A 718 2.56 -19.06 33.48
C LEU A 718 2.15 -19.16 34.97
N PRO A 719 2.18 -18.09 35.79
CA PRO A 719 1.64 -18.17 37.14
C PRO A 719 0.16 -18.60 37.24
N VAL A 720 -0.65 -18.41 36.19
CA VAL A 720 -2.03 -18.93 36.16
C VAL A 720 -2.06 -20.46 36.23
N ILE A 721 -1.00 -21.14 35.80
CA ILE A 721 -0.83 -22.59 35.92
C ILE A 721 -0.18 -22.94 37.26
N TRP A 722 0.88 -22.22 37.66
CA TRP A 722 1.63 -22.52 38.88
C TRP A 722 0.74 -22.44 40.13
N GLU A 723 -0.13 -21.43 40.22
CA GLU A 723 -1.05 -21.28 41.35
C GLU A 723 -2.13 -22.37 41.42
N LYS A 724 -2.44 -23.02 40.29
CA LYS A 724 -3.34 -24.18 40.27
C LYS A 724 -2.67 -25.46 40.72
N TYR A 725 -1.36 -25.57 40.53
CA TYR A 725 -0.57 -26.75 40.88
C TYR A 725 0.71 -26.37 41.63
N PRO A 726 0.62 -25.66 42.78
CA PRO A 726 1.77 -25.00 43.41
C PRO A 726 2.80 -25.97 43.99
N THR A 727 2.39 -27.22 44.24
CA THR A 727 3.29 -28.28 44.71
C THR A 727 4.00 -29.03 43.57
N LEU A 728 3.53 -28.85 42.33
CA LEU A 728 4.04 -29.60 41.17
C LEU A 728 4.80 -28.71 40.20
N TYR A 729 4.34 -27.49 39.94
CA TYR A 729 4.91 -26.61 38.91
C TYR A 729 5.28 -25.24 39.45
N SER A 730 6.42 -24.74 38.97
CA SER A 730 6.95 -23.41 39.25
C SER A 730 7.83 -22.96 38.09
N GLU A 731 8.41 -21.77 38.19
CA GLU A 731 9.44 -21.28 37.27
C GLU A 731 10.63 -22.25 37.12
N LYS A 732 10.95 -23.04 38.15
CA LYS A 732 12.14 -23.91 38.16
C LYS A 732 12.00 -25.16 37.30
N ASN A 733 10.77 -25.52 36.91
CA ASN A 733 10.51 -26.75 36.19
C ASN A 733 9.46 -26.61 35.07
N THR A 734 9.19 -25.38 34.63
CA THR A 734 8.27 -25.09 33.52
C THR A 734 9.00 -24.50 32.33
N ILE A 735 8.73 -24.97 31.12
CA ILE A 735 9.19 -24.36 29.88
C ILE A 735 8.03 -24.22 28.90
N MET A 736 8.00 -23.13 28.14
CA MET A 736 6.95 -22.80 27.19
C MET A 736 7.51 -22.58 25.79
N PHE A 737 6.96 -23.26 24.79
CA PHE A 737 7.31 -23.05 23.38
C PHE A 737 6.20 -22.27 22.67
N ASP A 738 6.59 -21.18 22.04
CA ASP A 738 5.70 -20.27 21.33
C ASP A 738 6.50 -19.54 20.26
N ASP A 739 5.99 -19.41 19.04
CA ASP A 739 6.71 -18.71 17.97
C ASP A 739 6.71 -17.19 18.17
N VAL A 740 5.78 -16.70 19.01
CA VAL A 740 5.63 -15.29 19.33
C VAL A 740 6.19 -14.97 20.72
N SER A 741 7.35 -14.30 20.76
CA SER A 741 8.03 -13.96 22.01
C SER A 741 7.22 -13.09 22.97
N ARG A 742 6.27 -12.29 22.46
CA ARG A 742 5.42 -11.45 23.32
C ARG A 742 4.56 -12.29 24.28
N ASN A 743 4.21 -13.52 23.91
CA ASN A 743 3.29 -14.35 24.69
C ASN A 743 3.87 -14.72 26.06
N PHE A 744 5.19 -14.73 26.23
CA PHE A 744 5.85 -15.04 27.50
C PHE A 744 6.56 -13.82 28.12
N LEU A 745 6.12 -12.59 27.83
CA LEU A 745 6.71 -11.36 28.40
C LEU A 745 6.69 -11.29 29.95
N LEU A 746 5.75 -11.96 30.61
CA LEU A 746 5.68 -12.03 32.08
C LEU A 746 6.52 -13.17 32.68
N ASN A 747 7.07 -14.04 31.84
CA ASN A 747 7.88 -15.17 32.25
C ASN A 747 8.97 -15.44 31.18
N PRO A 748 9.82 -14.44 30.88
CA PRO A 748 10.74 -14.48 29.74
C PRO A 748 11.81 -15.56 29.88
N LEU A 749 12.19 -15.92 31.11
CA LEU A 749 13.16 -16.98 31.40
C LEU A 749 12.59 -18.40 31.20
N ASN A 750 11.27 -18.55 31.12
CA ASN A 750 10.61 -19.83 30.89
C ASN A 750 10.15 -20.01 29.43
N GLY A 751 10.27 -18.98 28.60
CA GLY A 751 9.89 -19.01 27.19
C GLY A 751 11.04 -19.37 26.26
N LEU A 752 10.79 -20.26 25.31
CA LEU A 752 11.65 -20.52 24.17
C LEU A 752 10.90 -20.13 22.90
N LYS A 753 11.45 -19.16 22.16
CA LYS A 753 10.91 -18.75 20.86
C LYS A 753 11.24 -19.82 19.82
N ILE A 754 10.26 -20.65 19.47
CA ILE A 754 10.42 -21.67 18.42
C ILE A 754 10.36 -21.00 17.04
N ARG A 755 11.09 -21.51 16.05
CA ARG A 755 10.94 -21.01 14.67
C ARG A 755 9.52 -21.33 14.15
N PRO A 756 8.80 -20.36 13.55
CA PRO A 756 7.45 -20.57 13.07
C PRO A 756 7.42 -21.54 11.88
N PHE A 757 6.56 -22.56 11.94
CA PHE A 757 6.36 -23.52 10.86
C PHE A 757 5.31 -23.02 9.87
N LYS A 758 5.75 -22.30 8.83
CA LYS A 758 4.90 -21.73 7.77
C LYS A 758 5.04 -22.50 6.46
N ARG A 759 4.01 -22.47 5.62
CA ARG A 759 3.98 -23.04 4.25
C ARG A 759 4.35 -24.53 4.22
N ALA A 760 3.60 -25.35 4.95
CA ALA A 760 3.89 -26.78 5.13
C ALA A 760 4.14 -27.53 3.81
N HIS A 761 3.42 -27.19 2.74
CA HIS A 761 3.62 -27.78 1.41
C HIS A 761 5.04 -27.62 0.82
N PHE A 762 5.80 -26.61 1.27
CA PHE A 762 7.20 -26.41 0.88
C PHE A 762 8.19 -26.84 1.97
N THR A 763 7.89 -26.56 3.24
CA THR A 763 8.86 -26.63 4.34
C THR A 763 8.85 -27.96 5.11
N ARG A 764 7.80 -28.77 4.97
CA ARG A 764 7.59 -30.01 5.74
C ARG A 764 8.69 -31.05 5.51
N THR A 765 9.33 -31.09 4.34
CA THR A 765 10.42 -32.06 4.10
C THR A 765 11.73 -31.64 4.79
N THR A 766 11.93 -30.34 4.98
CA THR A 766 13.17 -29.74 5.51
C THR A 766 13.12 -29.37 6.98
N ASP A 767 11.95 -29.10 7.57
CA ASP A 767 11.82 -28.72 8.99
C ASP A 767 12.26 -29.87 9.91
N ARG A 768 13.14 -29.56 10.85
CA ARG A 768 13.70 -30.48 11.86
C ARG A 768 13.63 -29.87 13.26
N GLU A 769 12.83 -28.82 13.45
CA GLU A 769 12.87 -28.01 14.67
C GLU A 769 12.40 -28.81 15.89
N LEU A 770 11.27 -29.53 15.78
CA LEU A 770 10.76 -30.37 16.87
C LEU A 770 11.73 -31.50 17.20
N PHE A 771 12.39 -32.09 16.20
CA PHE A 771 13.41 -33.11 16.40
C PHE A 771 14.59 -32.57 17.24
N ASN A 772 15.10 -31.38 16.91
CA ASN A 772 16.18 -30.74 17.64
C ASN A 772 15.74 -30.34 19.06
N LEU A 773 14.51 -29.83 19.21
CA LEU A 773 13.95 -29.46 20.50
C LEU A 773 13.68 -30.67 21.41
N THR A 774 13.38 -31.85 20.85
CA THR A 774 13.36 -33.09 21.64
C THR A 774 14.69 -33.31 22.34
N GLN A 775 15.80 -33.19 21.59
CA GLN A 775 17.15 -33.36 22.15
C GLN A 775 17.43 -32.33 23.25
N TYR A 776 17.01 -31.07 23.04
CA TYR A 776 17.14 -30.03 24.04
C TYR A 776 16.38 -30.36 25.32
N LEU A 777 15.11 -30.74 25.21
CA LEU A 777 14.26 -31.06 26.36
C LEU A 777 14.78 -32.28 27.13
N MET A 778 15.24 -33.31 26.45
CA MET A 778 15.89 -34.46 27.09
C MET A 778 17.16 -34.05 27.85
N MET A 779 17.97 -33.16 27.26
CA MET A 779 19.16 -32.64 27.90
C MET A 779 18.85 -31.81 29.15
N ILE A 780 17.85 -30.92 29.11
CA ILE A 780 17.54 -30.06 30.27
C ILE A 780 16.65 -30.75 31.32
N ALA A 781 16.03 -31.89 31.00
CA ALA A 781 15.21 -32.67 31.92
C ALA A 781 15.97 -33.13 33.18
N GLN A 782 17.29 -33.30 33.07
CA GLN A 782 18.20 -33.71 34.16
C GLN A 782 18.65 -32.55 35.06
N TYR A 783 18.28 -31.30 34.76
CA TYR A 783 18.56 -30.16 35.63
C TYR A 783 17.45 -29.98 36.65
N ASP A 784 17.79 -29.78 37.93
CA ASP A 784 16.79 -29.54 38.99
C ASP A 784 16.05 -28.21 38.80
N ASP A 785 16.75 -27.19 38.31
CA ASP A 785 16.24 -25.83 38.13
C ASP A 785 16.56 -25.31 36.73
N ILE A 786 15.54 -25.27 35.86
CA ILE A 786 15.68 -24.85 34.46
C ILE A 786 15.53 -23.33 34.29
N SER A 787 15.05 -22.60 35.30
CA SER A 787 14.87 -21.13 35.25
C SER A 787 16.18 -20.35 35.06
N LYS A 788 17.31 -21.00 35.36
CA LYS A 788 18.67 -20.44 35.23
C LYS A 788 19.27 -20.61 33.84
N LEU A 789 18.59 -21.31 32.94
CA LEU A 789 19.08 -21.60 31.60
C LEU A 789 18.67 -20.48 30.64
N ASP A 790 19.58 -20.08 29.75
CA ASP A 790 19.24 -19.14 28.68
C ASP A 790 18.71 -19.90 27.46
N HIS A 791 17.39 -20.07 27.41
CA HIS A 791 16.71 -20.79 26.34
C HIS A 791 16.89 -20.17 24.94
N ARG A 792 17.36 -18.92 24.83
CA ARG A 792 17.66 -18.28 23.52
C ARG A 792 18.86 -18.93 22.83
N ARG A 793 19.71 -19.64 23.58
CA ARG A 793 20.93 -20.29 23.07
C ARG A 793 20.82 -21.82 23.10
N TRP A 794 19.61 -22.35 23.04
CA TRP A 794 19.33 -23.78 23.17
C TRP A 794 20.11 -24.64 22.15
N GLU A 795 20.26 -24.18 20.91
CA GLU A 795 21.05 -24.87 19.86
C GLU A 795 22.53 -25.00 20.28
N GLN A 796 23.14 -23.92 20.76
CA GLN A 796 24.54 -23.90 21.23
C GLN A 796 24.72 -24.79 22.47
N MET A 797 23.70 -24.89 23.32
CA MET A 797 23.75 -25.77 24.50
C MET A 797 23.78 -27.24 24.09
N ILE A 798 22.98 -27.65 23.09
CA ILE A 798 23.05 -29.02 22.53
C ILE A 798 24.43 -29.28 21.96
N GLU A 799 24.96 -28.39 21.11
CA GLU A 799 26.26 -28.56 20.47
C GLU A 799 27.38 -28.70 21.51
N ARG A 800 27.36 -27.85 22.55
CA ARG A 800 28.33 -27.90 23.65
C ARG A 800 28.26 -29.22 24.41
N GLN A 801 27.06 -29.73 24.68
CA GLN A 801 26.89 -30.99 25.38
C GLN A 801 27.37 -32.17 24.54
N GLN A 802 27.00 -32.21 23.25
CA GLN A 802 27.48 -33.23 22.31
C GLN A 802 29.00 -33.19 22.17
N PHE A 803 29.61 -32.00 22.17
CA PHE A 803 31.07 -31.84 22.18
C PHE A 803 31.71 -32.40 23.46
N ILE A 804 31.12 -32.15 24.63
CA ILE A 804 31.60 -32.69 25.91
C ILE A 804 31.51 -34.22 25.93
N GLU A 805 30.40 -34.79 25.45
CA GLU A 805 30.20 -36.25 25.38
C GLU A 805 31.16 -36.92 24.39
N ARG A 806 31.42 -36.30 23.24
CA ARG A 806 32.44 -36.77 22.27
C ARG A 806 33.87 -36.70 22.80
N ARG A 807 34.15 -35.87 23.81
CA ARG A 807 35.45 -35.80 24.50
C ARG A 807 35.58 -36.78 25.67
N LYS A 808 34.45 -37.28 26.19
CA LYS A 808 34.40 -38.28 27.27
C LYS A 808 34.42 -39.73 26.75
N LYS A 809 33.98 -39.94 25.51
CA LYS A 809 34.24 -41.16 24.73
C LYS A 809 35.62 -41.07 24.09
#